data_AF-A0A7W0KBM4-F1
#
_entry.id   AF-A0A7W0KBM4-F1
#
_cell.length_a   1.000
_cell.length_b   1.000
_cell.length_c   1.000
_cell.angle_alpha   90.00
_cell.angle_beta   90.00
_cell.angle_gamma   90.00
#
_symmetry.space_group_name_H-M   'P 1'
#
loop_
_entity.id
_entity.type
_entity.pdbx_description
1 polymer ?
#
loop_
_entity_poly.entity_id
_entity_poly.type
_entity_poly.pdbx_seq_one_letter_code
_entity_poly.pdbx_strand_id
1 'polypeptide(L)'
;GAAAMIVYSDPQQDGYLKGEVVPKGPWGPASHLQRGGIAYDFIVPGDPLTPGWASTPGARRIPIGDAESVPKLMALPMSYRDIQPILEKLGGPLAPPEWKGGLPIEYRLGGDAARLHLQIEMRTDVQPNYVVEGRIRGTELPDEWVVLGNHHDAWVFGGVDPSSGTASMMELTKALGRLKQEGTRPKRTLVFCSWDGEEVTLTGSTEWGEQFVSELRQKAVAYLNVDSAAAGPKLELSAVGSLAPMVVELTKELRDPSGVSLYDAWRRPQGDGDGPTTGALPDQALAVTRIGSGSDHTVFINHVGVPVVEMGFDGPYGVYHSAYDSHYWVDKIGDPGFRYNRLMTELWGSMALRLANAEVLPFDLESYATSVRDFVRAFEEIPGASDRLEVSDLVEGVRALRTAGRRLNARLEAALESNALPREVAGRVNERLLQFEQQFLHAEGLPGRAWFKHLLYAPRYTYAAMTLPGITEAAEQADWPRAAAQLALVVDALARATALADTVAAELPADARPTSLESRLRQVRDKVDGRMAVYVENVKTGERVTIDADASYETFSVIKVPLMATVLDRVREGRLSLSDRITLTADQRRIPSGVLYALDAGLAPTLKDLLMLMIMVSDNEATDALGDLVGRDEVTRYMGSLGLPNTILRFSDLEWDRLWLSQLDPSYRDASGDRTIDFPFAKYGDRAVRESFRRVIEDTGLFFGRSTARETGQLFSLMAKGELVSKEASALMVSMLKRQQVSNRFPRYLGDDVEIAHKTGDGQPWVANDAGILWIRDTPIVLVVFAGHHRGTTEEIHEAEGRMAAIVADYFGGTVDPSALKPR
;
A
#
# COMPACT_ATOMS: atom_id res chain seq x y z
N GLY A 1 -41.12 9.57 -18.37
CA GLY A 1 -42.57 9.63 -18.19
C GLY A 1 -43.00 10.28 -16.88
N ALA A 2 -42.14 10.33 -15.86
CA ALA A 2 -42.41 11.12 -14.66
C ALA A 2 -42.54 12.62 -14.99
N ALA A 3 -43.39 13.34 -14.25
CA ALA A 3 -43.61 14.78 -14.43
C ALA A 3 -42.63 15.65 -13.60
N ALA A 4 -42.25 15.15 -12.42
CA ALA A 4 -41.28 15.76 -11.51
C ALA A 4 -40.70 14.68 -10.58
N MET A 5 -39.60 15.00 -9.92
CA MET A 5 -38.93 14.13 -8.96
C MET A 5 -38.94 14.78 -7.58
N ILE A 6 -39.15 13.99 -6.53
CA ILE A 6 -38.91 14.40 -5.14
C ILE A 6 -37.77 13.54 -4.62
N VAL A 7 -36.78 14.18 -4.03
CA VAL A 7 -35.64 13.51 -3.39
C VAL A 7 -35.72 13.79 -1.90
N TYR A 8 -35.51 12.79 -1.05
CA TYR A 8 -35.46 12.98 0.39
C TYR A 8 -34.37 12.11 1.01
N SER A 9 -33.81 12.61 2.10
CA SER A 9 -32.82 11.93 2.95
C SER A 9 -33.53 10.93 3.86
N ASP A 10 -33.49 9.64 3.54
CA ASP A 10 -34.16 8.63 4.36
C ASP A 10 -33.40 8.37 5.68
N PRO A 11 -34.08 8.30 6.85
CA PRO A 11 -33.41 8.09 8.13
C PRO A 11 -32.56 6.83 8.24
N GLN A 12 -32.77 5.84 7.37
CA GLN A 12 -31.91 4.65 7.25
C GLN A 12 -30.50 4.99 6.74
N GLN A 13 -30.35 6.04 5.92
CA GLN A 13 -29.10 6.39 5.25
C GLN A 13 -28.32 7.45 6.02
N ASP A 14 -28.99 8.51 6.49
CA ASP A 14 -28.33 9.68 7.07
C ASP A 14 -29.02 10.27 8.31
N GLY A 15 -30.02 9.57 8.88
CA GLY A 15 -30.79 10.05 10.04
C GLY A 15 -30.68 9.18 11.29
N TYR A 16 -31.75 9.16 12.09
CA TYR A 16 -31.74 8.58 13.45
C TYR A 16 -31.46 7.07 13.52
N LEU A 17 -31.55 6.32 12.41
CA LEU A 17 -31.16 4.90 12.42
C LEU A 17 -29.65 4.69 12.34
N LYS A 18 -28.89 5.73 11.94
CA LYS A 18 -27.43 5.71 11.93
C LYS A 18 -26.83 6.15 13.26
N GLY A 19 -27.58 6.88 14.09
CA GLY A 19 -27.18 7.29 15.44
C GLY A 19 -27.87 8.56 15.93
N GLU A 20 -27.26 9.23 16.90
CA GLU A 20 -27.77 10.52 17.39
C GLU A 20 -27.72 11.60 16.30
N VAL A 21 -28.79 12.38 16.19
CA VAL A 21 -28.93 13.48 15.23
C VAL A 21 -28.49 14.81 15.83
N VAL A 22 -28.23 15.82 14.98
CA VAL A 22 -27.90 17.19 15.41
C VAL A 22 -28.97 17.72 16.39
N PRO A 23 -28.57 18.35 17.52
CA PRO A 23 -27.21 18.78 17.88
C PRO A 23 -26.40 17.78 18.71
N LYS A 24 -26.91 16.57 18.96
CA LYS A 24 -26.25 15.60 19.86
C LYS A 24 -25.27 14.69 19.14
N GLY A 25 -25.49 14.46 17.85
CA GLY A 25 -24.62 13.64 17.03
C GLY A 25 -24.59 14.07 15.57
N PRO A 26 -23.84 13.31 14.75
CA PRO A 26 -23.46 13.72 13.40
C PRO A 26 -24.56 13.61 12.34
N TRP A 27 -25.67 12.93 12.66
CA TRP A 27 -26.68 12.56 11.68
C TRP A 27 -27.76 13.64 11.50
N GLY A 28 -28.43 13.63 10.36
CA GLY A 28 -29.43 14.61 9.95
C GLY A 28 -30.67 14.59 10.85
N PRO A 29 -31.11 15.73 11.39
CA PRO A 29 -32.35 15.80 12.16
C PRO A 29 -33.60 15.75 11.26
N ALA A 30 -34.80 15.77 11.84
CA ALA A 30 -36.05 15.60 11.10
C ALA A 30 -36.31 16.61 9.98
N SER A 31 -35.77 17.81 10.12
CA SER A 31 -35.81 18.89 9.14
C SER A 31 -34.58 18.95 8.22
N HIS A 32 -33.68 17.96 8.29
CA HIS A 32 -32.56 17.82 7.38
C HIS A 32 -33.06 17.73 5.95
N LEU A 33 -32.52 18.56 5.06
CA LEU A 33 -32.74 18.47 3.63
C LEU A 33 -31.39 18.62 2.92
N GLN A 34 -31.13 17.72 1.99
CA GLN A 34 -29.92 17.73 1.17
C GLN A 34 -30.20 18.53 -0.12
N ARG A 35 -29.41 19.57 -0.39
CA ARG A 35 -29.39 20.26 -1.70
C ARG A 35 -28.44 19.54 -2.65
N GLY A 36 -28.44 19.92 -3.92
CA GLY A 36 -27.51 19.36 -4.89
C GLY A 36 -27.93 19.66 -6.33
N GLY A 37 -26.93 19.80 -7.20
CA GLY A 37 -27.12 19.79 -8.63
C GLY A 37 -27.66 18.44 -9.11
N ILE A 38 -28.51 18.47 -10.13
CA ILE A 38 -28.99 17.25 -10.81
C ILE A 38 -28.56 17.24 -12.29
N ALA A 39 -27.63 18.13 -12.65
CA ALA A 39 -27.06 18.22 -13.98
C ALA A 39 -26.30 16.95 -14.34
N TYR A 40 -26.18 16.65 -15.64
CA TYR A 40 -25.44 15.50 -16.13
C TYR A 40 -23.98 15.87 -16.39
N ASP A 41 -23.30 16.34 -15.35
CA ASP A 41 -21.88 16.71 -15.34
C ASP A 41 -20.96 15.52 -15.68
N PHE A 42 -21.40 14.29 -15.44
CA PHE A 42 -20.77 13.05 -15.92
C PHE A 42 -20.76 12.88 -17.45
N ILE A 43 -21.50 13.72 -18.19
CA ILE A 43 -21.45 13.83 -19.66
C ILE A 43 -20.56 15.00 -20.06
N VAL A 44 -20.86 16.19 -19.54
CA VAL A 44 -20.08 17.42 -19.70
C VAL A 44 -20.23 18.27 -18.44
N PRO A 45 -19.16 18.45 -17.62
CA PRO A 45 -19.16 19.37 -16.49
C PRO A 45 -18.94 20.81 -16.98
N GLY A 46 -18.89 21.75 -16.05
CA GLY A 46 -18.74 23.16 -16.36
C GLY A 46 -20.06 23.87 -16.59
N ASP A 47 -19.99 25.01 -17.26
CA ASP A 47 -21.16 25.76 -17.69
C ASP A 47 -21.89 24.99 -18.81
N PRO A 48 -23.16 24.60 -18.60
CA PRO A 48 -23.91 23.82 -19.59
C PRO A 48 -24.06 24.51 -20.96
N LEU A 49 -23.86 25.82 -21.04
CA LEU A 49 -23.99 26.61 -22.26
C LEU A 49 -22.67 26.80 -23.02
N THR A 50 -21.54 26.36 -22.47
CA THR A 50 -20.22 26.44 -23.12
C THR A 50 -19.45 25.11 -23.08
N PRO A 51 -20.06 24.00 -23.54
CA PRO A 51 -19.47 22.67 -23.40
C PRO A 51 -18.15 22.54 -24.17
N GLY A 52 -17.01 22.53 -23.47
CA GLY A 52 -15.68 22.36 -24.06
C GLY A 52 -14.93 23.66 -24.39
N TRP A 53 -15.42 24.83 -23.98
CA TRP A 53 -14.68 26.09 -24.07
C TRP A 53 -15.06 27.06 -22.96
N ALA A 54 -14.08 27.85 -22.50
CA ALA A 54 -14.27 28.72 -21.35
C ALA A 54 -15.38 29.78 -21.49
N SER A 55 -16.21 29.86 -20.45
CA SER A 55 -17.32 30.78 -20.21
C SER A 55 -16.87 32.19 -19.82
N THR A 56 -16.05 32.79 -20.68
CA THR A 56 -15.51 34.15 -20.49
C THR A 56 -16.50 35.23 -20.96
N PRO A 57 -16.33 36.51 -20.55
CA PRO A 57 -17.15 37.60 -21.07
C PRO A 57 -17.13 37.67 -22.60
N GLY A 58 -18.30 37.50 -23.23
CA GLY A 58 -18.44 37.47 -24.68
C GLY A 58 -18.25 36.09 -25.34
N ALA A 59 -18.03 35.03 -24.55
CA ALA A 59 -17.98 33.66 -25.06
C ALA A 59 -19.29 33.29 -25.78
N ARG A 60 -19.15 32.47 -26.82
CA ARG A 60 -20.30 31.88 -27.52
C ARG A 60 -21.04 30.96 -26.55
N ARG A 61 -22.36 31.08 -26.48
CA ARG A 61 -23.24 30.21 -25.70
C ARG A 61 -24.20 29.46 -26.59
N ILE A 62 -24.42 28.18 -26.32
CA ILE A 62 -25.46 27.40 -26.98
C ILE A 62 -26.84 27.71 -26.35
N PRO A 63 -27.95 27.49 -27.08
CA PRO A 63 -29.28 27.51 -26.48
C PRO A 63 -29.40 26.43 -25.39
N ILE A 64 -30.09 26.74 -24.29
CA ILE A 64 -30.29 25.78 -23.17
C ILE A 64 -30.98 24.48 -23.60
N GLY A 65 -31.83 24.51 -24.64
CA GLY A 65 -32.49 23.31 -25.17
C GLY A 65 -31.54 22.35 -25.89
N ASP A 66 -30.37 22.83 -26.30
CA ASP A 66 -29.32 22.04 -26.96
C ASP A 66 -28.25 21.56 -25.95
N ALA A 67 -28.30 22.02 -24.70
CA ALA A 67 -27.34 21.65 -23.67
C ALA A 67 -27.58 20.23 -23.15
N GLU A 68 -26.65 19.32 -23.40
CA GLU A 68 -26.78 17.90 -23.06
C GLU A 68 -26.76 17.64 -21.55
N SER A 69 -26.04 18.46 -20.78
CA SER A 69 -25.92 18.32 -19.33
C SER A 69 -27.09 18.92 -18.55
N VAL A 70 -28.01 19.66 -19.20
CA VAL A 70 -29.19 20.25 -18.53
C VAL A 70 -30.30 19.20 -18.36
N PRO A 71 -30.80 18.98 -17.13
CA PRO A 71 -31.87 18.03 -16.88
C PRO A 71 -33.19 18.45 -17.51
N LYS A 72 -33.92 17.47 -18.04
CA LYS A 72 -35.25 17.69 -18.65
C LYS A 72 -36.39 17.56 -17.64
N LEU A 73 -36.08 17.25 -16.39
CA LEU A 73 -37.04 16.93 -15.33
C LEU A 73 -36.66 17.68 -14.06
N MET A 74 -37.65 18.29 -13.42
CA MET A 74 -37.45 19.11 -12.22
C MET A 74 -37.41 18.24 -10.96
N ALA A 75 -36.48 18.52 -10.06
CA ALA A 75 -36.38 17.86 -8.77
C ALA A 75 -36.66 18.83 -7.61
N LEU A 76 -37.28 18.32 -6.54
CA LEU A 76 -37.49 19.03 -5.28
C LEU A 76 -36.91 18.21 -4.12
N PRO A 77 -35.90 18.71 -3.39
CA PRO A 77 -35.45 18.07 -2.17
C PRO A 77 -36.45 18.31 -1.02
N MET A 78 -36.67 17.30 -0.18
CA MET A 78 -37.54 17.37 0.99
C MET A 78 -36.89 16.71 2.21
N SER A 79 -37.27 17.18 3.40
CA SER A 79 -36.88 16.52 4.65
C SER A 79 -37.68 15.26 4.89
N TYR A 80 -37.13 14.31 5.66
CA TYR A 80 -37.87 13.10 5.99
C TYR A 80 -39.11 13.36 6.85
N ARG A 81 -39.14 14.46 7.63
CA ARG A 81 -40.36 14.93 8.31
C ARG A 81 -41.45 15.31 7.32
N ASP A 82 -41.09 16.01 6.25
CA ASP A 82 -42.07 16.62 5.35
C ASP A 82 -42.55 15.63 4.26
N ILE A 83 -41.72 14.64 3.89
CA ILE A 83 -42.10 13.60 2.93
C ILE A 83 -42.93 12.47 3.55
N GLN A 84 -42.75 12.18 4.84
CA GLN A 84 -43.49 11.13 5.55
C GLN A 84 -45.02 11.21 5.36
N PRO A 85 -45.70 12.35 5.61
CA PRO A 85 -47.15 12.43 5.42
C PRO A 85 -47.62 12.26 3.97
N ILE A 86 -46.71 12.40 2.99
CA ILE A 86 -46.99 12.11 1.57
C ILE A 86 -46.89 10.60 1.34
N LEU A 87 -45.81 9.95 1.82
CA LEU A 87 -45.60 8.51 1.68
C LEU A 87 -46.68 7.69 2.41
N GLU A 88 -47.15 8.14 3.57
CA GLU A 88 -48.26 7.52 4.32
C GLU A 88 -49.58 7.46 3.52
N LYS A 89 -49.74 8.37 2.55
CA LYS A 89 -50.94 8.42 1.68
C LYS A 89 -50.77 7.63 0.40
N LEU A 90 -49.57 7.11 0.11
CA LEU A 90 -49.36 6.27 -1.08
C LEU A 90 -50.14 4.96 -0.92
N GLY A 91 -50.99 4.67 -1.91
CA GLY A 91 -51.73 3.42 -2.00
C GLY A 91 -50.96 2.33 -2.75
N GLY A 92 -51.70 1.34 -3.26
CA GLY A 92 -51.20 0.28 -4.14
C GLY A 92 -50.33 -0.77 -3.45
N PRO A 93 -49.55 -1.54 -4.24
CA PRO A 93 -48.74 -2.65 -3.74
C PRO A 93 -47.71 -2.19 -2.71
N LEU A 94 -47.39 -3.08 -1.77
CA LEU A 94 -46.25 -2.90 -0.87
C LEU A 94 -44.96 -2.83 -1.69
N ALA A 95 -44.06 -1.94 -1.26
CA ALA A 95 -42.71 -1.92 -1.79
C ALA A 95 -41.97 -3.22 -1.40
N PRO A 96 -41.03 -3.69 -2.23
CA PRO A 96 -40.17 -4.82 -1.89
C PRO A 96 -39.40 -4.59 -0.57
N PRO A 97 -39.06 -5.65 0.19
CA PRO A 97 -38.35 -5.53 1.47
C PRO A 97 -37.06 -4.70 1.41
N GLU A 98 -36.31 -4.81 0.31
CA GLU A 98 -35.06 -4.10 0.06
C GLU A 98 -35.23 -2.59 -0.18
N TRP A 99 -36.46 -2.10 -0.40
CA TRP A 99 -36.79 -0.67 -0.52
C TRP A 99 -37.30 -0.07 0.78
N LYS A 100 -37.37 -0.86 1.85
CA LYS A 100 -37.83 -0.37 3.15
C LYS A 100 -36.79 0.59 3.75
N GLY A 101 -37.17 1.85 3.89
CA GLY A 101 -36.40 2.87 4.59
C GLY A 101 -36.64 2.89 6.10
N GLY A 102 -36.19 3.98 6.73
CA GLY A 102 -36.16 4.18 8.17
C GLY A 102 -37.40 4.84 8.77
N LEU A 103 -38.27 5.46 7.96
CA LEU A 103 -39.54 6.01 8.42
C LEU A 103 -40.46 4.91 9.01
N PRO A 104 -41.26 5.24 10.05
CA PRO A 104 -42.13 4.30 10.74
C PRO A 104 -43.46 4.07 9.98
N ILE A 105 -43.38 3.72 8.68
CA ILE A 105 -44.52 3.59 7.78
C ILE A 105 -44.44 2.28 6.96
N GLU A 106 -45.55 1.88 6.36
CA GLU A 106 -45.52 0.89 5.26
C GLU A 106 -45.18 1.60 3.96
N TYR A 107 -44.05 1.24 3.33
CA TYR A 107 -43.68 1.76 2.02
C TYR A 107 -44.52 1.11 0.93
N ARG A 108 -45.09 1.93 0.06
CA ARG A 108 -45.98 1.50 -1.03
C ARG A 108 -45.60 2.17 -2.34
N LEU A 109 -45.89 1.49 -3.46
CA LEU A 109 -45.49 1.92 -4.80
C LEU A 109 -46.44 2.93 -5.47
N GLY A 110 -47.49 3.37 -4.76
CA GLY A 110 -48.42 4.39 -5.21
C GLY A 110 -49.67 3.86 -5.93
N GLY A 111 -50.38 4.72 -6.63
CA GLY A 111 -51.68 4.45 -7.26
C GLY A 111 -52.56 5.70 -7.22
N ASP A 112 -53.85 5.57 -7.49
CA ASP A 112 -54.76 6.73 -7.57
C ASP A 112 -55.22 7.28 -6.20
N ALA A 113 -54.69 6.74 -5.09
CA ALA A 113 -55.11 7.07 -3.73
C ALA A 113 -54.72 8.48 -3.28
N ALA A 114 -53.65 9.05 -3.86
CA ALA A 114 -53.19 10.39 -3.55
C ALA A 114 -52.71 11.09 -4.83
N ARG A 115 -53.05 12.38 -4.97
CA ARG A 115 -52.52 13.26 -6.02
C ARG A 115 -51.74 14.38 -5.35
N LEU A 116 -50.48 14.54 -5.77
CA LEU A 116 -49.62 15.61 -5.31
C LEU A 116 -49.60 16.73 -6.34
N HIS A 117 -49.73 17.97 -5.88
CA HIS A 117 -49.52 19.16 -6.71
C HIS A 117 -48.16 19.76 -6.33
N LEU A 118 -47.27 19.88 -7.30
CA LEU A 118 -45.94 20.46 -7.13
C LEU A 118 -45.86 21.78 -7.91
N GLN A 119 -45.46 22.84 -7.22
CA GLN A 119 -45.11 24.12 -7.82
C GLN A 119 -43.61 24.33 -7.59
N ILE A 120 -42.83 24.34 -8.67
CA ILE A 120 -41.37 24.50 -8.64
C ILE A 120 -41.03 25.70 -9.53
N GLU A 121 -40.40 26.71 -8.96
CA GLU A 121 -39.93 27.90 -9.66
C GLU A 121 -38.41 27.96 -9.54
N MET A 122 -37.70 27.70 -10.64
CA MET A 122 -36.24 27.79 -10.71
C MET A 122 -35.83 28.97 -11.58
N ARG A 123 -34.71 29.58 -11.21
CA ARG A 123 -34.05 30.61 -12.02
C ARG A 123 -32.98 29.94 -12.89
N THR A 124 -32.90 30.35 -14.15
CA THR A 124 -31.99 29.79 -15.17
C THR A 124 -31.15 30.87 -15.84
N ASP A 125 -31.09 32.06 -15.24
CA ASP A 125 -30.28 33.15 -15.73
C ASP A 125 -28.79 32.95 -15.48
N VAL A 126 -27.96 33.36 -16.44
CA VAL A 126 -26.50 33.28 -16.36
C VAL A 126 -26.00 34.26 -15.29
N GLN A 127 -25.16 33.77 -14.39
CA GLN A 127 -24.52 34.53 -13.32
C GLN A 127 -22.99 34.45 -13.42
N PRO A 128 -22.26 35.47 -12.94
CA PRO A 128 -20.81 35.42 -12.89
C PRO A 128 -20.32 34.54 -11.73
N ASN A 129 -19.36 33.65 -12.02
CA ASN A 129 -18.55 32.94 -11.03
C ASN A 129 -17.15 33.57 -10.95
N TYR A 130 -16.55 33.59 -9.76
CA TYR A 130 -15.25 34.22 -9.50
C TYR A 130 -14.25 33.22 -8.94
N VAL A 131 -13.35 32.74 -9.81
CA VAL A 131 -12.18 31.98 -9.37
C VAL A 131 -11.13 32.93 -8.79
N VAL A 132 -10.64 32.64 -7.59
CA VAL A 132 -9.52 33.37 -6.98
C VAL A 132 -8.24 32.57 -7.13
N GLU A 133 -7.24 33.14 -7.79
CA GLU A 133 -5.94 32.51 -8.03
C GLU A 133 -4.81 33.28 -7.32
N GLY A 134 -3.96 32.57 -6.59
CA GLY A 134 -2.76 33.10 -5.95
C GLY A 134 -1.52 32.28 -6.28
N ARG A 135 -0.35 32.92 -6.44
CA ARG A 135 0.90 32.21 -6.79
C ARG A 135 2.08 32.54 -5.87
N ILE A 136 2.83 31.51 -5.50
CA ILE A 136 4.19 31.62 -4.98
C ILE A 136 5.14 31.19 -6.10
N ARG A 137 5.70 32.18 -6.81
CA ARG A 137 6.62 31.93 -7.94
C ARG A 137 7.89 31.21 -7.47
N GLY A 138 8.19 30.10 -8.14
CA GLY A 138 9.37 29.27 -7.89
C GLY A 138 10.69 30.01 -8.17
N THR A 139 11.76 29.55 -7.53
CA THR A 139 13.11 30.13 -7.65
C THR A 139 13.89 29.62 -8.85
N GLU A 140 13.64 28.38 -9.27
CA GLU A 140 14.47 27.66 -10.25
C GLU A 140 13.68 27.20 -11.47
N LEU A 141 12.45 26.72 -11.25
CA LEU A 141 11.56 26.13 -12.25
C LEU A 141 10.19 26.85 -12.22
N PRO A 142 10.14 28.16 -12.51
CA PRO A 142 8.91 28.95 -12.32
C PRO A 142 7.77 28.56 -13.27
N ASP A 143 8.06 27.86 -14.37
CA ASP A 143 7.10 27.36 -15.34
C ASP A 143 6.63 25.93 -15.06
N GLU A 144 7.08 25.30 -13.96
CA GLU A 144 6.51 24.06 -13.44
C GLU A 144 5.60 24.40 -12.24
N TRP A 145 4.33 24.02 -12.31
CA TRP A 145 3.27 24.44 -11.39
C TRP A 145 2.72 23.25 -10.62
N VAL A 146 2.83 23.30 -9.29
CA VAL A 146 2.00 22.45 -8.41
C VAL A 146 0.74 23.24 -8.12
N VAL A 147 -0.40 22.74 -8.60
CA VAL A 147 -1.69 23.40 -8.44
C VAL A 147 -2.40 22.80 -7.22
N LEU A 148 -2.88 23.64 -6.33
CA LEU A 148 -3.63 23.28 -5.13
C LEU A 148 -5.00 23.93 -5.25
N GLY A 149 -6.07 23.16 -5.10
CA GLY A 149 -7.43 23.67 -5.27
C GLY A 149 -8.42 23.21 -4.21
N ASN A 150 -9.42 24.06 -4.01
CA ASN A 150 -10.57 23.87 -3.15
C ASN A 150 -11.67 24.84 -3.63
N HIS A 151 -12.92 24.41 -3.76
CA HIS A 151 -14.02 25.35 -4.00
C HIS A 151 -14.41 26.10 -2.74
N HIS A 152 -15.05 27.26 -2.90
CA HIS A 152 -15.48 28.11 -1.78
C HIS A 152 -16.97 28.42 -1.77
N ASP A 153 -17.68 28.13 -2.86
CA ASP A 153 -19.13 28.16 -2.87
C ASP A 153 -19.69 26.96 -2.08
N ALA A 154 -20.77 27.21 -1.34
CA ALA A 154 -21.47 26.19 -0.58
C ALA A 154 -22.98 26.38 -0.73
N TRP A 155 -23.75 25.31 -0.63
CA TRP A 155 -25.21 25.42 -0.66
C TRP A 155 -25.84 26.32 0.41
N VAL A 156 -25.26 26.36 1.62
CA VAL A 156 -25.76 27.20 2.74
C VAL A 156 -24.62 27.83 3.54
N PHE A 157 -24.05 27.10 4.50
CA PHE A 157 -22.89 27.55 5.28
C PHE A 157 -21.66 26.72 4.96
N GLY A 158 -21.85 25.41 4.73
CA GLY A 158 -20.81 24.53 4.24
C GLY A 158 -19.65 24.38 5.20
N GLY A 159 -19.93 24.02 6.45
CA GLY A 159 -18.92 23.91 7.50
C GLY A 159 -17.82 22.91 7.14
N VAL A 160 -18.21 21.71 6.72
CA VAL A 160 -17.35 20.68 6.13
C VAL A 160 -17.14 21.03 4.66
N ASP A 161 -18.21 20.97 3.88
CA ASP A 161 -18.21 21.13 2.43
C ASP A 161 -18.59 22.56 2.03
N PRO A 162 -17.64 23.40 1.57
CA PRO A 162 -16.19 23.15 1.46
C PRO A 162 -15.36 23.97 2.44
N SER A 163 -15.99 24.71 3.34
CA SER A 163 -15.29 25.73 4.13
C SER A 163 -14.18 25.14 5.01
N SER A 164 -14.24 23.84 5.33
CA SER A 164 -13.16 23.13 6.02
C SER A 164 -11.90 23.04 5.16
N GLY A 165 -12.03 22.74 3.85
CA GLY A 165 -10.94 22.79 2.88
C GLY A 165 -10.47 24.21 2.63
N THR A 166 -11.39 25.17 2.51
CA THR A 166 -11.03 26.60 2.35
C THR A 166 -10.22 27.10 3.54
N ALA A 167 -10.63 26.76 4.77
CA ALA A 167 -9.89 27.12 5.98
C ALA A 167 -8.48 26.53 6.00
N SER A 168 -8.33 25.26 5.63
CA SER A 168 -7.03 24.58 5.50
C SER A 168 -6.15 25.23 4.42
N MET A 169 -6.71 25.56 3.24
CA MET A 169 -5.99 26.26 2.17
C MET A 169 -5.53 27.65 2.63
N MET A 170 -6.38 28.39 3.34
CA MET A 170 -6.06 29.71 3.86
C MET A 170 -4.94 29.67 4.92
N GLU A 171 -4.88 28.64 5.76
CA GLU A 171 -3.78 28.46 6.71
C GLU A 171 -2.49 28.04 6.02
N LEU A 172 -2.57 27.10 5.06
CA LEU A 172 -1.43 26.69 4.25
C LEU A 172 -0.79 27.87 3.51
N THR A 173 -1.62 28.68 2.84
CA THR A 173 -1.15 29.87 2.10
C THR A 173 -0.53 30.92 3.01
N LYS A 174 -1.05 31.13 4.23
CA LYS A 174 -0.42 32.00 5.24
C LYS A 174 0.94 31.47 5.67
N ALA A 175 1.05 30.19 5.99
CA ALA A 175 2.30 29.56 6.42
C ALA A 175 3.39 29.66 5.34
N LEU A 176 3.06 29.31 4.09
CA LEU A 176 3.98 29.41 2.96
C LEU A 176 4.28 30.86 2.58
N GLY A 177 3.30 31.76 2.72
CA GLY A 177 3.47 33.19 2.54
C GLY A 177 4.48 33.79 3.53
N ARG A 178 4.47 33.33 4.78
CA ARG A 178 5.46 33.70 5.79
C ARG A 178 6.85 33.18 5.44
N LEU A 179 6.98 31.90 5.05
CA LEU A 179 8.28 31.36 4.59
C LEU A 179 8.86 32.17 3.43
N LYS A 180 8.01 32.59 2.48
CA LYS A 180 8.40 33.49 1.39
C LYS A 180 8.92 34.84 1.90
N GLN A 181 8.24 35.45 2.88
CA GLN A 181 8.68 36.71 3.48
C GLN A 181 10.02 36.58 4.23
N GLU A 182 10.28 35.40 4.80
CA GLU A 182 11.55 35.03 5.44
C GLU A 182 12.66 34.65 4.45
N GLY A 183 12.37 34.68 3.13
CA GLY A 183 13.33 34.46 2.05
C GLY A 183 13.35 33.05 1.46
N THR A 184 12.52 32.14 1.98
CA THR A 184 12.45 30.74 1.54
C THR A 184 11.30 30.55 0.56
N ARG A 185 11.61 30.07 -0.65
CA ARG A 185 10.62 29.75 -1.69
C ARG A 185 10.96 28.41 -2.34
N PRO A 186 9.96 27.65 -2.81
CA PRO A 186 10.19 26.38 -3.49
C PRO A 186 10.87 26.57 -4.85
N LYS A 187 11.46 25.49 -5.38
CA LYS A 187 12.04 25.48 -6.74
C LYS A 187 11.00 25.74 -7.82
N ARG A 188 9.85 25.07 -7.73
CA ARG A 188 8.68 25.19 -8.63
C ARG A 188 7.68 26.23 -8.13
N THR A 189 6.77 26.67 -9.00
CA THR A 189 5.69 27.57 -8.61
C THR A 189 4.57 26.80 -7.93
N LEU A 190 4.07 27.33 -6.81
CA LEU A 190 2.80 26.89 -6.22
C LEU A 190 1.67 27.81 -6.72
N VAL A 191 0.59 27.22 -7.20
CA VAL A 191 -0.63 27.92 -7.64
C VAL A 191 -1.77 27.47 -6.75
N PHE A 192 -2.42 28.42 -6.09
CA PHE A 192 -3.57 28.17 -5.21
C PHE A 192 -4.81 28.70 -5.90
N CYS A 193 -5.83 27.85 -6.00
CA CYS A 193 -7.07 28.18 -6.68
C CYS A 193 -8.25 27.95 -5.74
N SER A 194 -9.03 29.02 -5.51
CA SER A 194 -10.31 28.95 -4.83
C SER A 194 -11.40 28.97 -5.89
N TRP A 195 -12.04 27.83 -6.12
CA TRP A 195 -13.02 27.62 -7.18
C TRP A 195 -14.40 28.10 -6.77
N ASP A 196 -15.23 28.48 -7.74
CA ASP A 196 -16.61 28.96 -7.53
C ASP A 196 -17.56 28.20 -8.46
N GLY A 197 -18.77 27.93 -8.01
CA GLY A 197 -19.79 27.15 -8.70
C GLY A 197 -19.44 25.67 -8.86
N GLU A 198 -18.69 25.09 -7.93
CA GLU A 198 -18.44 23.64 -7.87
C GLU A 198 -19.77 22.90 -7.67
N GLU A 199 -20.57 23.37 -6.71
CA GLU A 199 -21.78 22.71 -6.20
C GLU A 199 -22.88 22.54 -7.25
N VAL A 200 -22.77 23.30 -8.34
CA VAL A 200 -23.70 23.29 -9.45
C VAL A 200 -23.27 22.27 -10.51
N THR A 201 -22.02 22.35 -10.98
CA THR A 201 -21.47 21.55 -12.10
C THR A 201 -19.94 21.62 -12.21
N LEU A 202 -19.18 21.80 -11.13
CA LEU A 202 -17.72 21.98 -11.19
C LEU A 202 -17.31 23.19 -12.04
N THR A 203 -18.11 24.26 -12.01
CA THR A 203 -18.07 25.33 -13.02
C THR A 203 -16.72 26.03 -13.04
N GLY A 204 -16.31 26.62 -11.92
CA GLY A 204 -15.12 27.47 -11.86
C GLY A 204 -13.84 26.75 -12.25
N SER A 205 -13.62 25.54 -11.73
CA SER A 205 -12.45 24.73 -12.08
C SER A 205 -12.50 24.30 -13.54
N THR A 206 -13.66 23.83 -14.04
CA THR A 206 -13.82 23.41 -15.43
C THR A 206 -13.54 24.55 -16.41
N GLU A 207 -14.18 25.70 -16.24
CA GLU A 207 -14.01 26.85 -17.13
C GLU A 207 -12.56 27.38 -17.10
N TRP A 208 -11.92 27.39 -15.92
CA TRP A 208 -10.51 27.76 -15.80
C TRP A 208 -9.60 26.75 -16.49
N GLY A 209 -9.86 25.44 -16.31
CA GLY A 209 -9.13 24.37 -16.97
C GLY A 209 -9.24 24.43 -18.50
N GLU A 210 -10.42 24.74 -19.03
CA GLU A 210 -10.65 24.94 -20.46
C GLU A 210 -9.95 26.20 -20.98
N GLN A 211 -9.98 27.30 -20.21
CA GLN A 211 -9.33 28.56 -20.58
C GLN A 211 -7.81 28.40 -20.70
N PHE A 212 -7.20 27.65 -19.77
CA PHE A 212 -5.76 27.52 -19.64
C PHE A 212 -5.22 26.16 -20.07
N VAL A 213 -6.02 25.33 -20.78
CA VAL A 213 -5.67 23.95 -21.14
C VAL A 213 -4.29 23.80 -21.78
N SER A 214 -3.89 24.74 -22.64
CA SER A 214 -2.59 24.72 -23.32
C SER A 214 -1.43 25.02 -22.37
N GLU A 215 -1.61 25.93 -21.41
CA GLU A 215 -0.60 26.23 -20.40
C GLU A 215 -0.50 25.09 -19.38
N LEU A 216 -1.65 24.56 -18.93
CA LEU A 216 -1.69 23.48 -17.95
C LEU A 216 -1.01 22.22 -18.47
N ARG A 217 -1.23 21.83 -19.72
CA ARG A 217 -0.53 20.70 -20.34
C ARG A 217 0.98 20.87 -20.41
N GLN A 218 1.48 22.10 -20.40
CA GLN A 218 2.93 22.37 -20.46
C GLN A 218 3.54 22.53 -19.08
N LYS A 219 2.76 23.04 -18.12
CA LYS A 219 3.29 23.58 -16.86
C LYS A 219 2.84 22.82 -15.63
N ALA A 220 1.64 22.23 -15.62
CA ALA A 220 1.09 21.61 -14.42
C ALA A 220 1.78 20.28 -14.12
N VAL A 221 2.45 20.23 -12.97
CA VAL A 221 3.09 19.05 -12.41
C VAL A 221 2.05 18.07 -11.90
N ALA A 222 1.14 18.57 -11.07
CA ALA A 222 0.04 17.81 -10.49
C ALA A 222 -1.03 18.79 -9.98
N TYR A 223 -2.24 18.28 -9.81
CA TYR A 223 -3.32 18.98 -9.11
C TYR A 223 -3.63 18.26 -7.78
N LEU A 224 -3.57 19.01 -6.69
CA LEU A 224 -3.82 18.53 -5.33
C LEU A 224 -5.14 19.13 -4.83
N ASN A 225 -6.17 18.32 -4.76
CA ASN A 225 -7.50 18.73 -4.32
C ASN A 225 -7.71 18.44 -2.83
N VAL A 226 -8.25 19.42 -2.12
CA VAL A 226 -8.87 19.24 -0.82
C VAL A 226 -10.18 20.00 -0.84
N ASP A 227 -11.24 19.31 -1.23
CA ASP A 227 -12.61 19.80 -1.14
C ASP A 227 -12.99 20.00 0.34
N SER A 228 -13.18 18.87 1.03
CA SER A 228 -13.55 18.82 2.42
C SER A 228 -12.37 18.29 3.23
N ALA A 229 -11.79 19.15 4.09
CA ALA A 229 -10.61 18.78 4.85
C ALA A 229 -10.90 17.77 5.97
N ALA A 230 -12.01 17.94 6.70
CA ALA A 230 -12.35 17.05 7.80
C ALA A 230 -13.86 17.04 8.16
N ALA A 231 -14.44 15.85 8.17
CA ALA A 231 -15.71 15.49 8.80
C ALA A 231 -15.53 14.46 9.94
N GLY A 232 -14.31 13.91 10.10
CA GLY A 232 -13.98 12.92 11.11
C GLY A 232 -12.50 12.52 11.09
N PRO A 233 -12.14 11.34 11.62
CA PRO A 233 -10.75 10.91 11.72
C PRO A 233 -10.26 9.99 10.57
N LYS A 234 -11.12 9.56 9.65
CA LYS A 234 -10.81 8.55 8.64
C LYS A 234 -10.12 9.20 7.45
N LEU A 235 -8.83 8.98 7.24
CA LEU A 235 -8.18 9.46 6.02
C LEU A 235 -8.74 8.72 4.79
N GLU A 236 -9.38 9.47 3.90
CA GLU A 236 -9.72 9.02 2.55
C GLU A 236 -8.82 9.74 1.56
N LEU A 237 -8.19 8.95 0.69
CA LEU A 237 -7.21 9.48 -0.25
C LEU A 237 -7.26 8.69 -1.55
N SER A 238 -7.41 9.41 -2.65
CA SER A 238 -7.26 8.87 -3.99
C SER A 238 -6.14 9.58 -4.73
N ALA A 239 -5.35 8.83 -5.48
CA ALA A 239 -4.22 9.36 -6.25
C ALA A 239 -4.01 8.51 -7.49
N VAL A 240 -3.64 9.14 -8.60
CA VAL A 240 -3.17 8.38 -9.77
C VAL A 240 -2.00 7.47 -9.37
N GLY A 241 -1.87 6.31 -10.02
CA GLY A 241 -0.93 5.27 -9.60
C GLY A 241 0.55 5.72 -9.58
N SER A 242 0.89 6.78 -10.31
CA SER A 242 2.22 7.39 -10.34
C SER A 242 2.55 8.20 -9.09
N LEU A 243 1.54 8.70 -8.37
CA LEU A 243 1.71 9.48 -7.14
C LEU A 243 1.40 8.68 -5.87
N ALA A 244 0.67 7.57 -5.98
CA ALA A 244 0.26 6.76 -4.83
C ALA A 244 1.42 6.36 -3.88
N PRO A 245 2.60 5.89 -4.35
CA PRO A 245 3.70 5.52 -3.46
C PRO A 245 4.25 6.71 -2.65
N MET A 246 4.43 7.86 -3.30
CA MET A 246 4.90 9.09 -2.64
C MET A 246 3.93 9.53 -1.53
N VAL A 247 2.63 9.45 -1.80
CA VAL A 247 1.61 9.83 -0.81
C VAL A 247 1.68 8.91 0.42
N VAL A 248 1.74 7.59 0.21
CA VAL A 248 1.89 6.63 1.31
C VAL A 248 3.17 6.89 2.11
N GLU A 249 4.29 7.17 1.45
CA GLU A 249 5.56 7.52 2.09
C GLU A 249 5.41 8.75 3.00
N LEU A 250 4.81 9.84 2.51
CA LEU A 250 4.63 11.08 3.27
C LEU A 250 3.81 10.87 4.56
N THR A 251 2.82 9.98 4.55
CA THR A 251 2.03 9.69 5.76
C THR A 251 2.84 9.06 6.90
N LYS A 252 4.02 8.50 6.61
CA LYS A 252 4.91 7.92 7.65
C LYS A 252 5.58 9.00 8.51
N GLU A 253 5.73 10.21 7.98
CA GLU A 253 6.36 11.34 8.68
C GLU A 253 5.38 12.18 9.50
N LEU A 254 4.10 12.12 9.16
CA LEU A 254 3.04 12.88 9.82
C LEU A 254 2.49 12.15 11.05
N ARG A 255 1.98 12.91 12.03
CA ARG A 255 1.45 12.38 13.28
C ARG A 255 -0.06 12.47 13.33
N ASP A 256 -0.70 11.33 13.56
CA ASP A 256 -2.13 11.27 13.81
C ASP A 256 -2.47 11.79 15.22
N PRO A 257 -3.65 12.40 15.47
CA PRO A 257 -4.06 12.85 16.79
C PRO A 257 -4.10 11.75 17.87
N SER A 258 -4.13 10.46 17.48
CA SER A 258 -3.98 9.33 18.40
C SER A 258 -2.55 9.09 18.90
N GLY A 259 -1.54 9.77 18.34
CA GLY A 259 -0.14 9.73 18.77
C GLY A 259 0.77 8.78 17.99
N VAL A 260 0.23 8.02 17.03
CA VAL A 260 1.02 7.20 16.08
C VAL A 260 1.34 7.97 14.80
N SER A 261 2.05 7.36 13.84
CA SER A 261 2.18 7.96 12.50
C SER A 261 0.82 7.95 11.79
N LEU A 262 0.58 8.90 10.89
CA LEU A 262 -0.65 8.91 10.08
C LEU A 262 -0.76 7.62 9.24
N TYR A 263 0.37 7.11 8.75
CA TYR A 263 0.45 5.81 8.09
C TYR A 263 -0.06 4.65 8.97
N ASP A 264 0.38 4.57 10.23
CA ASP A 264 -0.04 3.51 11.15
C ASP A 264 -1.51 3.64 11.55
N ALA A 265 -2.04 4.86 11.62
CA ALA A 265 -3.46 5.10 11.83
C ALA A 265 -4.28 4.69 10.61
N TRP A 266 -3.82 5.05 9.41
CA TRP A 266 -4.49 4.78 8.14
C TRP A 266 -4.55 3.29 7.78
N ARG A 267 -3.49 2.53 8.09
CA ARG A 267 -3.41 1.08 7.86
C ARG A 267 -4.33 0.24 8.74
N ARG A 268 -4.85 0.80 9.82
CA ARG A 268 -5.75 0.04 10.70
C ARG A 268 -7.06 -0.22 9.95
N PRO A 269 -7.62 -1.44 10.02
CA PRO A 269 -8.93 -1.71 9.46
C PRO A 269 -9.93 -0.75 10.09
N GLN A 270 -10.50 0.13 9.26
CA GLN A 270 -11.53 1.06 9.66
C GLN A 270 -12.86 0.33 9.50
N GLY A 271 -13.43 -0.12 10.62
CA GLY A 271 -14.66 -0.89 10.62
C GLY A 271 -15.86 0.02 10.44
N ASP A 272 -16.47 0.01 9.26
CA ASP A 272 -17.83 0.48 9.04
C ASP A 272 -18.78 -0.67 9.36
N GLY A 273 -18.92 -1.00 10.66
CA GLY A 273 -19.92 -1.92 11.21
C GLY A 273 -20.41 -3.09 10.32
N ASP A 274 -19.59 -4.14 10.15
CA ASP A 274 -20.01 -5.55 10.25
C ASP A 274 -18.78 -6.48 10.05
N GLY A 275 -18.27 -7.02 11.15
CA GLY A 275 -17.26 -8.08 11.19
C GLY A 275 -15.85 -7.64 11.63
N PRO A 276 -15.09 -8.50 12.35
CA PRO A 276 -13.70 -8.24 12.69
C PRO A 276 -12.80 -8.49 11.47
N THR A 277 -12.44 -7.43 10.74
CA THR A 277 -11.33 -7.49 9.79
C THR A 277 -10.02 -7.48 10.58
N THR A 278 -9.42 -8.65 10.74
CA THR A 278 -8.11 -8.82 11.37
C THR A 278 -7.00 -8.59 10.34
N GLY A 279 -6.29 -7.47 10.40
CA GLY A 279 -5.04 -7.24 9.64
C GLY A 279 -4.84 -5.81 9.18
N ALA A 280 -3.60 -5.31 9.23
CA ALA A 280 -3.24 -4.01 8.68
C ALA A 280 -3.29 -4.06 7.14
N LEU A 281 -3.81 -3.00 6.50
CA LEU A 281 -3.81 -2.90 5.04
C LEU A 281 -2.37 -2.83 4.48
N PRO A 282 -2.07 -3.48 3.35
CA PRO A 282 -0.79 -3.30 2.66
C PRO A 282 -0.71 -1.92 1.99
N ASP A 283 0.50 -1.39 1.76
CA ASP A 283 0.74 -0.05 1.19
C ASP A 283 -0.02 0.18 -0.12
N GLN A 284 -0.12 -0.84 -0.98
CA GLN A 284 -0.80 -0.78 -2.27
C GLN A 284 -2.33 -0.63 -2.15
N ALA A 285 -2.90 -0.92 -0.98
CA ALA A 285 -4.33 -0.82 -0.72
C ALA A 285 -4.72 0.45 0.05
N LEU A 286 -3.76 1.31 0.40
CA LEU A 286 -4.04 2.54 1.15
C LEU A 286 -4.59 3.64 0.23
N ALA A 287 -3.80 4.07 -0.75
CA ALA A 287 -4.24 5.07 -1.71
C ALA A 287 -5.15 4.44 -2.77
N VAL A 288 -6.37 4.98 -2.91
CA VAL A 288 -7.31 4.52 -3.94
C VAL A 288 -6.83 5.02 -5.31
N THR A 289 -6.49 4.11 -6.21
CA THR A 289 -5.97 4.47 -7.54
C THR A 289 -7.03 4.58 -8.64
N ARG A 290 -8.29 4.34 -8.28
CA ARG A 290 -9.46 4.52 -9.16
C ARG A 290 -9.98 5.94 -8.97
N ILE A 291 -9.83 6.77 -10.00
CA ILE A 291 -10.23 8.18 -9.95
C ILE A 291 -11.60 8.35 -10.60
N GLY A 292 -12.54 8.91 -9.83
CA GLY A 292 -13.88 9.28 -10.28
C GLY A 292 -14.01 10.79 -10.50
N SER A 293 -15.20 11.32 -10.25
CA SER A 293 -15.48 12.76 -10.25
C SER A 293 -16.05 13.16 -8.87
N GLY A 294 -16.89 14.19 -8.81
CA GLY A 294 -17.48 14.70 -7.58
C GLY A 294 -16.65 15.76 -6.87
N SER A 295 -15.60 16.28 -7.51
CA SER A 295 -14.93 17.53 -7.12
C SER A 295 -14.06 18.05 -8.29
N ASP A 296 -13.36 19.16 -8.04
CA ASP A 296 -12.65 19.99 -9.01
C ASP A 296 -11.48 19.30 -9.75
N HIS A 297 -10.99 18.15 -9.27
CA HIS A 297 -9.92 17.38 -9.94
C HIS A 297 -10.35 16.84 -11.31
N THR A 298 -11.65 16.76 -11.57
CA THR A 298 -12.25 16.19 -12.78
C THR A 298 -11.67 16.77 -14.07
N VAL A 299 -11.60 18.11 -14.20
CA VAL A 299 -11.05 18.75 -15.40
C VAL A 299 -9.56 18.45 -15.60
N PHE A 300 -8.80 18.38 -14.51
CA PHE A 300 -7.36 18.17 -14.56
C PHE A 300 -7.02 16.79 -15.10
N ILE A 301 -7.66 15.74 -14.58
CA ILE A 301 -7.39 14.37 -15.05
C ILE A 301 -8.12 14.06 -16.37
N ASN A 302 -9.42 14.36 -16.46
CA ASN A 302 -10.23 13.85 -17.56
C ASN A 302 -10.12 14.67 -18.85
N HIS A 303 -9.79 15.97 -18.77
CA HIS A 303 -9.75 16.85 -19.93
C HIS A 303 -8.35 17.37 -20.26
N VAL A 304 -7.60 17.78 -19.24
CA VAL A 304 -6.27 18.39 -19.40
C VAL A 304 -5.19 17.31 -19.51
N GLY A 305 -5.27 16.24 -18.70
CA GLY A 305 -4.27 15.17 -18.60
C GLY A 305 -3.16 15.49 -17.59
N VAL A 306 -3.54 15.98 -16.42
CA VAL A 306 -2.64 16.30 -15.30
C VAL A 306 -2.87 15.25 -14.19
N PRO A 307 -1.81 14.69 -13.58
CA PRO A 307 -1.97 13.74 -12.50
C PRO A 307 -2.59 14.41 -11.25
N VAL A 308 -3.53 13.71 -10.61
CA VAL A 308 -4.34 14.26 -9.51
C VAL A 308 -4.16 13.48 -8.21
N VAL A 309 -4.35 14.19 -7.09
CA VAL A 309 -4.56 13.62 -5.75
C VAL A 309 -5.77 14.31 -5.13
N GLU A 310 -6.70 13.51 -4.61
CA GLU A 310 -7.83 13.90 -3.78
C GLU A 310 -7.60 13.42 -2.36
N MET A 311 -7.84 14.25 -1.35
CA MET A 311 -7.65 13.86 0.05
C MET A 311 -8.60 14.60 0.99
N GLY A 312 -9.13 13.86 1.97
CA GLY A 312 -10.02 14.37 3.00
C GLY A 312 -9.96 13.47 4.24
N PHE A 313 -10.36 14.00 5.40
CA PHE A 313 -10.66 13.14 6.55
C PHE A 313 -12.17 12.96 6.69
N ASP A 314 -12.66 11.76 6.42
CA ASP A 314 -14.06 11.40 6.50
C ASP A 314 -14.48 10.93 7.90
N GLY A 315 -15.78 10.80 8.11
CA GLY A 315 -16.40 10.23 9.28
C GLY A 315 -17.93 10.28 9.18
N PRO A 316 -18.65 9.96 10.26
CA PRO A 316 -20.10 10.13 10.30
C PRO A 316 -20.49 11.58 9.95
N TYR A 317 -21.13 11.77 8.78
CA TYR A 317 -21.46 13.09 8.23
C TYR A 317 -22.85 13.09 7.58
N GLY A 318 -23.90 13.06 8.41
CA GLY A 318 -25.29 12.98 7.93
C GLY A 318 -25.96 14.34 7.70
N VAL A 319 -25.20 15.42 7.53
CA VAL A 319 -25.72 16.78 7.38
C VAL A 319 -25.34 17.44 6.06
N TYR A 320 -24.78 16.65 5.14
CA TYR A 320 -24.29 17.05 3.82
C TYR A 320 -25.28 17.94 3.06
N HIS A 321 -24.76 19.02 2.44
CA HIS A 321 -25.52 20.01 1.65
C HIS A 321 -26.75 20.62 2.36
N SER A 322 -26.76 20.61 3.70
CA SER A 322 -27.87 21.13 4.49
C SER A 322 -27.47 22.37 5.28
N ALA A 323 -28.46 23.04 5.86
CA ALA A 323 -28.20 24.15 6.79
C ALA A 323 -27.56 23.72 8.11
N TYR A 324 -27.48 22.41 8.37
CA TYR A 324 -26.82 21.85 9.55
C TYR A 324 -25.33 21.61 9.33
N ASP A 325 -24.89 21.51 8.07
CA ASP A 325 -23.47 21.61 7.76
C ASP A 325 -23.00 23.04 8.03
N SER A 326 -22.35 23.22 9.17
CA SER A 326 -22.08 24.53 9.76
C SER A 326 -20.84 24.48 10.61
N HIS A 327 -20.28 25.65 10.92
CA HIS A 327 -19.15 25.76 11.84
C HIS A 327 -19.42 25.07 13.19
N TYR A 328 -20.65 25.15 13.70
CA TYR A 328 -21.03 24.45 14.94
C TYR A 328 -20.84 22.94 14.81
N TRP A 329 -21.28 22.35 13.69
CA TRP A 329 -21.17 20.92 13.46
C TRP A 329 -19.71 20.48 13.42
N VAL A 330 -18.85 21.20 12.70
CA VAL A 330 -17.41 20.90 12.65
C VAL A 330 -16.78 21.04 14.04
N ASP A 331 -16.98 22.17 14.72
CA ASP A 331 -16.33 22.46 16.02
C ASP A 331 -16.80 21.53 17.15
N LYS A 332 -18.06 21.07 17.13
CA LYS A 332 -18.63 20.28 18.23
C LYS A 332 -18.73 18.78 17.94
N ILE A 333 -18.74 18.37 16.68
CA ILE A 333 -19.08 17.00 16.28
C ILE A 333 -18.00 16.43 15.35
N GLY A 334 -17.80 17.04 14.19
CA GLY A 334 -16.92 16.48 13.14
C GLY A 334 -15.44 16.46 13.51
N ASP A 335 -14.87 17.61 13.90
CA ASP A 335 -13.48 17.74 14.30
C ASP A 335 -13.31 18.67 15.52
N PRO A 336 -13.69 18.23 16.73
CA PRO A 336 -13.51 19.04 17.93
C PRO A 336 -12.05 19.42 18.17
N GLY A 337 -11.79 20.72 18.17
CA GLY A 337 -10.44 21.29 18.28
C GLY A 337 -9.65 21.36 16.98
N PHE A 338 -10.29 21.12 15.82
CA PHE A 338 -9.71 21.28 14.48
C PHE A 338 -8.41 20.48 14.26
N ARG A 339 -8.33 19.29 14.85
CA ARG A 339 -7.10 18.49 14.85
C ARG A 339 -6.84 17.86 13.49
N TYR A 340 -7.89 17.39 12.82
CA TYR A 340 -7.80 16.79 11.48
C TYR A 340 -7.76 17.86 10.39
N ASN A 341 -8.44 19.00 10.54
CA ASN A 341 -8.23 20.17 9.67
C ASN A 341 -6.76 20.62 9.66
N ARG A 342 -6.15 20.71 10.84
CA ARG A 342 -4.72 21.02 10.96
C ARG A 342 -3.86 19.94 10.30
N LEU A 343 -4.12 18.66 10.59
CA LEU A 343 -3.35 17.56 10.00
C LEU A 343 -3.49 17.52 8.47
N MET A 344 -4.66 17.83 7.93
CA MET A 344 -4.87 17.96 6.49
C MET A 344 -4.04 19.10 5.91
N THR A 345 -3.98 20.25 6.59
CA THR A 345 -3.12 21.38 6.20
C THR A 345 -1.64 20.96 6.15
N GLU A 346 -1.18 20.18 7.14
CA GLU A 346 0.19 19.63 7.19
C GLU A 346 0.45 18.62 6.06
N LEU A 347 -0.48 17.70 5.78
CA LEU A 347 -0.39 16.73 4.69
C LEU A 347 -0.36 17.42 3.32
N TRP A 348 -1.31 18.31 3.05
CA TRP A 348 -1.43 19.03 1.78
C TRP A 348 -0.20 19.88 1.50
N GLY A 349 0.28 20.61 2.53
CA GLY A 349 1.50 21.41 2.44
C GLY A 349 2.77 20.57 2.23
N SER A 350 2.89 19.44 2.93
CA SER A 350 4.06 18.55 2.81
C SER A 350 4.12 17.93 1.42
N MET A 351 2.99 17.49 0.87
CA MET A 351 2.91 16.97 -0.49
C MET A 351 3.24 18.04 -1.53
N ALA A 352 2.67 19.25 -1.38
CA ALA A 352 2.97 20.36 -2.29
C ALA A 352 4.46 20.73 -2.26
N LEU A 353 5.09 20.79 -1.08
CA LEU A 353 6.51 21.09 -0.94
C LEU A 353 7.41 19.96 -1.44
N ARG A 354 7.01 18.69 -1.29
CA ARG A 354 7.73 17.53 -1.84
C ARG A 354 7.78 17.62 -3.36
N LEU A 355 6.63 17.80 -4.02
CA LEU A 355 6.56 17.99 -5.48
C LEU A 355 7.29 19.25 -5.93
N ALA A 356 7.13 20.36 -5.21
CA ALA A 356 7.68 21.65 -5.63
C ALA A 356 9.21 21.76 -5.46
N ASN A 357 9.84 20.86 -4.69
CA ASN A 357 11.29 20.87 -4.45
C ASN A 357 12.03 19.62 -4.96
N ALA A 358 11.31 18.61 -5.46
CA ALA A 358 11.92 17.40 -6.01
C ALA A 358 12.89 17.73 -7.16
N GLU A 359 14.09 17.15 -7.16
CA GLU A 359 15.03 17.34 -8.27
C GLU A 359 14.47 16.71 -9.56
N VAL A 360 13.97 15.47 -9.42
CA VAL A 360 13.16 14.79 -10.43
C VAL A 360 11.78 14.52 -9.84
N LEU A 361 10.72 14.72 -10.64
CA LEU A 361 9.35 14.43 -10.23
C LEU A 361 9.21 12.97 -9.76
N PRO A 362 8.63 12.71 -8.58
CA PRO A 362 8.57 11.38 -7.98
C PRO A 362 7.42 10.54 -8.56
N PHE A 363 7.33 10.46 -9.89
CA PHE A 363 6.32 9.67 -10.59
C PHE A 363 6.78 8.22 -10.71
N ASP A 364 6.03 7.30 -10.08
CA ASP A 364 6.31 5.87 -10.14
C ASP A 364 5.50 5.18 -11.26
N LEU A 365 6.15 5.00 -12.41
CA LEU A 365 5.48 4.42 -13.58
C LEU A 365 5.29 2.89 -13.47
N GLU A 366 6.06 2.21 -12.61
CA GLU A 366 5.84 0.79 -12.30
C GLU A 366 4.56 0.62 -11.47
N SER A 367 4.38 1.49 -10.46
CA SER A 367 3.15 1.51 -9.67
C SER A 367 1.93 1.89 -10.51
N TYR A 368 2.07 2.87 -11.43
CA TYR A 368 1.01 3.21 -12.39
C TYR A 368 0.59 2.01 -13.24
N ALA A 369 1.55 1.29 -13.83
CA ALA A 369 1.26 0.10 -14.63
C ALA A 369 0.59 -1.00 -13.80
N THR A 370 0.93 -1.11 -12.52
CA THR A 370 0.29 -2.05 -11.59
C THR A 370 -1.18 -1.69 -11.38
N SER A 371 -1.50 -0.41 -11.16
CA SER A 371 -2.90 0.04 -11.08
C SER A 371 -3.68 -0.26 -12.37
N VAL A 372 -3.08 -0.04 -13.55
CA VAL A 372 -3.74 -0.38 -14.82
C VAL A 372 -3.98 -1.89 -14.92
N ARG A 373 -3.07 -2.75 -14.43
CA ARG A 373 -3.32 -4.20 -14.40
C ARG A 373 -4.54 -4.55 -13.55
N ASP A 374 -4.73 -3.88 -12.42
CA ASP A 374 -5.89 -4.09 -11.56
C ASP A 374 -7.20 -3.62 -12.23
N PHE A 375 -7.14 -2.59 -13.09
CA PHE A 375 -8.29 -2.18 -13.91
C PHE A 375 -8.65 -3.25 -14.94
N VAL A 376 -7.65 -3.85 -15.59
CA VAL A 376 -7.87 -4.97 -16.53
C VAL A 376 -8.49 -6.16 -15.81
N ARG A 377 -8.01 -6.50 -14.60
CA ARG A 377 -8.59 -7.59 -13.80
C ARG A 377 -10.05 -7.31 -13.42
N ALA A 378 -10.36 -6.08 -13.00
CA ALA A 378 -11.73 -5.68 -12.70
C ALA A 378 -12.65 -5.77 -13.93
N PHE A 379 -12.12 -5.50 -15.13
CA PHE A 379 -12.85 -5.72 -16.38
C PHE A 379 -13.05 -7.21 -16.68
N GLU A 380 -12.02 -8.05 -16.50
CA GLU A 380 -12.08 -9.51 -16.71
C GLU A 380 -13.13 -10.19 -15.80
N GLU A 381 -13.45 -9.59 -14.65
CA GLU A 381 -14.49 -10.03 -13.70
C GLU A 381 -15.93 -9.75 -14.18
N ILE A 382 -16.13 -8.93 -15.22
CA ILE A 382 -17.45 -8.69 -15.79
C ILE A 382 -17.97 -9.98 -16.45
N PRO A 383 -19.18 -10.47 -16.10
CA PRO A 383 -19.70 -11.73 -16.62
C PRO A 383 -19.71 -11.80 -18.16
N GLY A 384 -18.96 -12.75 -18.71
CA GLY A 384 -18.87 -12.99 -20.15
C GLY A 384 -17.94 -12.04 -20.92
N ALA A 385 -17.25 -11.11 -20.25
CA ALA A 385 -16.31 -10.19 -20.91
C ALA A 385 -15.10 -10.94 -21.51
N SER A 386 -14.47 -11.81 -20.73
CA SER A 386 -13.30 -12.61 -21.13
C SER A 386 -13.59 -13.61 -22.27
N ASP A 387 -14.85 -14.01 -22.46
CA ASP A 387 -15.26 -14.89 -23.57
C ASP A 387 -15.47 -14.13 -24.89
N ARG A 388 -15.64 -12.81 -24.81
CA ARG A 388 -16.11 -11.96 -25.92
C ARG A 388 -15.08 -10.95 -26.40
N LEU A 389 -14.13 -10.58 -25.55
CA LEU A 389 -13.06 -9.63 -25.86
C LEU A 389 -11.72 -10.19 -25.39
N GLU A 390 -10.79 -10.36 -26.33
CA GLU A 390 -9.41 -10.73 -26.02
C GLU A 390 -8.65 -9.51 -25.47
N VAL A 391 -8.02 -9.66 -24.31
CA VAL A 391 -7.26 -8.59 -23.63
C VAL A 391 -5.75 -8.85 -23.59
N SER A 392 -5.25 -9.83 -24.35
CA SER A 392 -3.83 -10.22 -24.37
C SER A 392 -2.90 -9.04 -24.69
N ASP A 393 -3.17 -8.30 -25.76
CA ASP A 393 -2.41 -7.11 -26.17
C ASP A 393 -2.42 -6.03 -25.09
N LEU A 394 -3.55 -5.86 -24.40
CA LEU A 394 -3.68 -4.92 -23.28
C LEU A 394 -2.81 -5.36 -22.10
N VAL A 395 -2.83 -6.64 -21.73
CA VAL A 395 -1.99 -7.21 -20.67
C VAL A 395 -0.50 -7.13 -21.03
N GLU A 396 -0.14 -7.35 -22.29
CA GLU A 396 1.23 -7.20 -22.78
C GLU A 396 1.70 -5.74 -22.74
N GLY A 397 0.87 -4.79 -23.17
CA GLY A 397 1.15 -3.36 -23.06
C GLY A 397 1.37 -2.91 -21.62
N VAL A 398 0.53 -3.39 -20.69
CA VAL A 398 0.69 -3.16 -19.24
C VAL A 398 2.01 -3.75 -18.73
N ARG A 399 2.36 -4.98 -19.12
CA ARG A 399 3.64 -5.61 -18.75
C ARG A 399 4.83 -4.81 -19.28
N ALA A 400 4.77 -4.34 -20.52
CA ALA A 400 5.82 -3.55 -21.15
C ALA A 400 6.02 -2.22 -20.41
N LEU A 401 4.95 -1.49 -20.12
CA LEU A 401 5.01 -0.26 -19.33
C LEU A 401 5.57 -0.52 -17.93
N ARG A 402 5.17 -1.60 -17.25
CA ARG A 402 5.71 -1.96 -15.94
C ARG A 402 7.22 -2.21 -15.98
N THR A 403 7.70 -2.95 -16.98
CA THR A 403 9.13 -3.21 -17.16
C THR A 403 9.91 -1.93 -17.47
N ALA A 404 9.37 -1.06 -18.31
CA ALA A 404 9.95 0.25 -18.60
C ALA A 404 10.01 1.15 -17.34
N GLY A 405 8.90 1.21 -16.59
CA GLY A 405 8.81 1.95 -15.33
C GLY A 405 9.81 1.47 -14.28
N ARG A 406 9.94 0.14 -14.10
CA ARG A 406 10.95 -0.43 -13.19
C ARG A 406 12.38 -0.02 -13.58
N ARG A 407 12.70 -0.09 -14.88
CA ARG A 407 14.01 0.31 -15.40
C ARG A 407 14.25 1.81 -15.19
N LEU A 408 13.24 2.64 -15.41
CA LEU A 408 13.30 4.07 -15.15
C LEU A 408 13.55 4.36 -13.66
N ASN A 409 12.76 3.77 -12.76
CA ASN A 409 12.90 3.93 -11.31
C ASN A 409 14.31 3.58 -10.85
N ALA A 410 14.83 2.41 -11.26
CA ALA A 410 16.19 1.98 -10.90
C ALA A 410 17.28 2.93 -11.41
N ARG A 411 17.12 3.50 -12.60
CA ARG A 411 18.07 4.48 -13.15
C ARG A 411 17.99 5.84 -12.46
N LEU A 412 16.78 6.29 -12.14
CA LEU A 412 16.57 7.55 -11.41
C LEU A 412 17.17 7.47 -10.01
N GLU A 413 16.89 6.38 -9.29
CA GLU A 413 17.46 6.11 -7.98
C GLU A 413 18.99 6.12 -8.03
N ALA A 414 19.60 5.38 -8.94
CA ALA A 414 21.05 5.37 -9.11
C ALA A 414 21.64 6.75 -9.47
N ALA A 415 20.96 7.53 -10.32
CA ALA A 415 21.40 8.87 -10.71
C ALA A 415 21.30 9.89 -9.56
N LEU A 416 20.26 9.78 -8.73
CA LEU A 416 20.05 10.63 -7.55
C LEU A 416 21.02 10.26 -6.42
N GLU A 417 21.22 8.97 -6.13
CA GLU A 417 22.15 8.49 -5.08
C GLU A 417 23.61 8.88 -5.38
N SER A 418 24.02 8.79 -6.64
CA SER A 418 25.39 9.15 -7.05
C SER A 418 25.64 10.66 -7.07
N ASN A 419 24.60 11.48 -6.82
CA ASN A 419 24.60 12.93 -7.00
C ASN A 419 25.17 13.35 -8.37
N ALA A 420 25.02 12.48 -9.37
CA ALA A 420 25.64 12.59 -10.68
C ALA A 420 24.65 13.09 -11.74
N LEU A 421 23.41 13.42 -11.37
CA LEU A 421 22.40 13.91 -12.29
C LEU A 421 22.63 15.38 -12.63
N PRO A 422 23.05 15.73 -13.86
CA PRO A 422 23.21 17.13 -14.24
C PRO A 422 21.86 17.83 -14.31
N ARG A 423 21.80 19.10 -13.88
CA ARG A 423 20.56 19.89 -13.86
C ARG A 423 19.83 19.94 -15.21
N GLU A 424 20.57 20.00 -16.32
CA GLU A 424 19.99 19.96 -17.67
C GLU A 424 19.31 18.63 -17.99
N VAL A 425 19.87 17.51 -17.50
CA VAL A 425 19.25 16.19 -17.65
C VAL A 425 18.02 16.10 -16.76
N ALA A 426 18.09 16.55 -15.51
CA ALA A 426 16.94 16.59 -14.60
C ALA A 426 15.77 17.41 -15.20
N GLY A 427 16.06 18.57 -15.80
CA GLY A 427 15.07 19.39 -16.50
C GLY A 427 14.39 18.64 -17.65
N ARG A 428 15.16 18.04 -18.56
CA ARG A 428 14.60 17.26 -19.70
C ARG A 428 13.82 16.02 -19.27
N VAL A 429 14.23 15.38 -18.18
CA VAL A 429 13.51 14.27 -17.55
C VAL A 429 12.16 14.77 -17.01
N ASN A 430 12.15 15.86 -16.25
CA ASN A 430 10.91 16.45 -15.72
C ASN A 430 9.95 16.87 -16.84
N GLU A 431 10.43 17.57 -17.86
CA GLU A 431 9.64 17.98 -19.04
C GLU A 431 8.91 16.80 -19.69
N ARG A 432 9.54 15.62 -19.73
CA ARG A 432 8.93 14.40 -20.26
C ARG A 432 7.99 13.74 -19.27
N LEU A 433 8.32 13.69 -18.00
CA LEU A 433 7.45 13.15 -16.97
C LEU A 433 6.11 13.92 -16.89
N LEU A 434 6.13 15.25 -17.10
CA LEU A 434 4.92 16.08 -17.22
C LEU A 434 3.96 15.63 -18.33
N GLN A 435 4.49 14.97 -19.37
CA GLN A 435 3.71 14.49 -20.51
C GLN A 435 3.17 13.07 -20.30
N PHE A 436 3.52 12.39 -19.21
CA PHE A 436 3.18 10.98 -19.01
C PHE A 436 1.67 10.73 -18.96
N GLU A 437 0.95 11.46 -18.10
CA GLU A 437 -0.51 11.28 -17.95
C GLU A 437 -1.25 11.62 -19.27
N GLN A 438 -0.75 12.60 -20.02
CA GLN A 438 -1.31 13.01 -21.31
C GLN A 438 -1.25 11.92 -22.38
N GLN A 439 -0.39 10.90 -22.22
CA GLN A 439 -0.33 9.78 -23.17
C GLN A 439 -1.65 8.99 -23.22
N PHE A 440 -2.47 9.08 -22.18
CA PHE A 440 -3.76 8.42 -22.07
C PHE A 440 -4.95 9.28 -22.51
N LEU A 441 -4.72 10.46 -23.09
CA LEU A 441 -5.78 11.26 -23.67
C LEU A 441 -6.12 10.81 -25.10
N HIS A 442 -7.41 10.78 -25.39
CA HIS A 442 -7.95 10.64 -26.74
C HIS A 442 -8.60 11.96 -27.18
N ALA A 443 -8.19 12.48 -28.35
CA ALA A 443 -8.60 13.80 -28.80
C ALA A 443 -10.11 13.95 -28.99
N GLU A 444 -10.77 12.91 -29.52
CA GLU A 444 -12.23 12.88 -29.74
C GLU A 444 -13.02 12.55 -28.47
N GLY A 445 -12.34 12.18 -27.39
CA GLY A 445 -12.96 11.80 -26.12
C GLY A 445 -13.67 10.44 -26.12
N LEU A 446 -14.36 10.15 -25.02
CA LEU A 446 -15.07 8.91 -24.81
C LEU A 446 -16.41 8.90 -25.59
N PRO A 447 -16.85 7.72 -26.09
CA PRO A 447 -18.14 7.61 -26.77
C PRO A 447 -19.30 8.10 -25.90
N GLY A 448 -20.11 9.04 -26.43
CA GLY A 448 -21.27 9.59 -25.74
C GLY A 448 -20.98 10.67 -24.69
N ARG A 449 -19.70 10.97 -24.42
CA ARG A 449 -19.27 12.01 -23.48
C ARG A 449 -17.88 12.55 -23.85
N ALA A 450 -17.81 13.15 -25.04
CA ALA A 450 -16.57 13.57 -25.71
C ALA A 450 -15.72 14.59 -24.92
N TRP A 451 -16.29 15.26 -23.91
CA TRP A 451 -15.53 16.13 -23.03
C TRP A 451 -14.53 15.34 -22.16
N PHE A 452 -14.89 14.12 -21.75
CA PHE A 452 -14.00 13.21 -21.04
C PHE A 452 -13.04 12.55 -22.05
N LYS A 453 -11.75 12.85 -21.92
CA LYS A 453 -10.70 12.44 -22.87
C LYS A 453 -9.79 11.35 -22.33
N HIS A 454 -9.76 11.12 -21.03
CA HIS A 454 -8.88 10.15 -20.41
C HIS A 454 -9.37 8.70 -20.61
N LEU A 455 -8.53 7.86 -21.23
CA LEU A 455 -8.88 6.49 -21.59
C LEU A 455 -8.94 5.51 -20.40
N LEU A 456 -8.32 5.87 -19.27
CA LEU A 456 -8.27 5.02 -18.08
C LEU A 456 -9.25 5.41 -16.97
N TYR A 457 -9.71 6.66 -16.94
CA TYR A 457 -10.46 7.24 -15.83
C TYR A 457 -11.63 8.04 -16.36
N ALA A 458 -12.81 7.82 -15.78
CA ALA A 458 -13.99 8.68 -15.90
C ALA A 458 -14.95 8.37 -14.75
N PRO A 459 -15.91 9.25 -14.42
CA PRO A 459 -16.99 8.88 -13.51
C PRO A 459 -17.95 7.85 -14.12
N ARG A 460 -18.77 7.19 -13.30
CA ARG A 460 -20.02 6.55 -13.74
C ARG A 460 -21.07 7.64 -14.02
N TYR A 461 -22.34 7.28 -14.13
CA TYR A 461 -23.46 8.24 -14.06
C TYR A 461 -23.65 8.83 -12.64
N THR A 462 -22.69 8.59 -11.75
CA THR A 462 -22.52 9.14 -10.40
C THR A 462 -21.03 9.53 -10.25
N TYR A 463 -20.64 10.05 -9.09
CA TYR A 463 -19.23 10.37 -8.81
C TYR A 463 -18.30 9.16 -8.72
N ALA A 464 -18.85 7.94 -8.62
CA ALA A 464 -18.06 6.72 -8.50
C ALA A 464 -17.11 6.53 -9.70
N ALA A 465 -15.89 6.10 -9.41
CA ALA A 465 -14.89 5.85 -10.43
C ALA A 465 -15.30 4.73 -11.40
N MET A 466 -15.03 4.95 -12.68
CA MET A 466 -15.06 3.95 -13.73
C MET A 466 -13.67 3.85 -14.37
N THR A 467 -13.13 2.64 -14.39
CA THR A 467 -11.83 2.36 -15.00
C THR A 467 -12.02 1.77 -16.40
N LEU A 468 -11.11 2.10 -17.31
CA LEU A 468 -11.20 1.72 -18.73
C LEU A 468 -12.59 2.06 -19.34
N PRO A 469 -13.12 3.28 -19.13
CA PRO A 469 -14.53 3.59 -19.34
C PRO A 469 -15.06 3.24 -20.73
N GLY A 470 -14.31 3.54 -21.80
CA GLY A 470 -14.73 3.21 -23.17
C GLY A 470 -14.89 1.70 -23.42
N ILE A 471 -14.08 0.87 -22.75
CA ILE A 471 -14.16 -0.60 -22.85
C ILE A 471 -15.30 -1.11 -21.96
N THR A 472 -15.33 -0.66 -20.69
CA THR A 472 -16.28 -1.11 -19.67
C THR A 472 -17.73 -0.76 -20.05
N GLU A 473 -18.01 0.47 -20.49
CA GLU A 473 -19.37 0.88 -20.87
C GLU A 473 -19.85 0.14 -22.11
N ALA A 474 -18.97 -0.07 -23.09
CA ALA A 474 -19.30 -0.82 -24.29
C ALA A 474 -19.61 -2.29 -23.96
N ALA A 475 -18.85 -2.92 -23.06
CA ALA A 475 -19.10 -4.27 -22.60
C ALA A 475 -20.41 -4.38 -21.78
N GLU A 476 -20.68 -3.45 -20.87
CA GLU A 476 -21.94 -3.37 -20.11
C GLU A 476 -23.16 -3.22 -21.05
N GLN A 477 -22.99 -2.57 -22.20
CA GLN A 477 -24.00 -2.42 -23.26
C GLN A 477 -24.01 -3.57 -24.29
N ALA A 478 -23.15 -4.57 -24.14
CA ALA A 478 -22.92 -5.65 -25.10
C ALA A 478 -22.53 -5.18 -26.53
N ASP A 479 -21.94 -3.98 -26.66
CA ASP A 479 -21.36 -3.43 -27.90
C ASP A 479 -19.88 -3.83 -28.03
N TRP A 480 -19.65 -5.11 -28.33
CA TRP A 480 -18.31 -5.68 -28.47
C TRP A 480 -17.44 -5.04 -29.56
N PRO A 481 -17.97 -4.65 -30.75
CA PRO A 481 -17.20 -3.90 -31.73
C PRO A 481 -16.65 -2.58 -31.18
N ARG A 482 -17.47 -1.83 -30.42
CA ARG A 482 -16.99 -0.62 -29.74
C ARG A 482 -15.97 -0.93 -28.66
N ALA A 483 -16.20 -1.97 -27.85
CA ALA A 483 -15.27 -2.38 -26.80
C ALA A 483 -13.88 -2.70 -27.39
N ALA A 484 -13.83 -3.43 -28.53
CA ALA A 484 -12.59 -3.73 -29.24
C ALA A 484 -11.90 -2.47 -29.79
N ALA A 485 -12.67 -1.53 -30.36
CA ALA A 485 -12.11 -0.27 -30.84
C ALA A 485 -11.51 0.58 -29.70
N GLN A 486 -12.18 0.63 -28.55
CA GLN A 486 -11.67 1.35 -27.37
C GLN A 486 -10.46 0.65 -26.74
N LEU A 487 -10.43 -0.70 -26.75
CA LEU A 487 -9.27 -1.47 -26.30
C LEU A 487 -8.02 -1.13 -27.12
N ALA A 488 -8.15 -1.05 -28.45
CA ALA A 488 -7.03 -0.68 -29.32
C ALA A 488 -6.46 0.71 -28.96
N LEU A 489 -7.31 1.69 -28.62
CA LEU A 489 -6.86 3.02 -28.19
C LEU A 489 -6.06 2.97 -26.89
N VAL A 490 -6.44 2.11 -25.94
CA VAL A 490 -5.71 1.92 -24.68
C VAL A 490 -4.37 1.23 -24.93
N VAL A 491 -4.32 0.22 -25.81
CA VAL A 491 -3.06 -0.44 -26.21
C VAL A 491 -2.10 0.57 -26.84
N ASP A 492 -2.59 1.41 -27.76
CA ASP A 492 -1.77 2.47 -28.37
C ASP A 492 -1.28 3.49 -27.33
N ALA A 493 -2.13 3.85 -26.36
CA ALA A 493 -1.74 4.75 -25.27
C ALA A 493 -0.64 4.14 -24.38
N LEU A 494 -0.75 2.86 -24.04
CA LEU A 494 0.27 2.12 -23.29
C LEU A 494 1.59 2.08 -24.07
N ALA A 495 1.55 1.83 -25.39
CA ALA A 495 2.75 1.83 -26.21
C ALA A 495 3.46 3.19 -26.22
N ARG A 496 2.69 4.30 -26.33
CA ARG A 496 3.25 5.67 -26.22
C ARG A 496 3.85 5.93 -24.84
N ALA A 497 3.16 5.53 -23.77
CA ALA A 497 3.63 5.67 -22.40
C ALA A 497 4.91 4.86 -22.14
N THR A 498 5.00 3.63 -22.65
CA THR A 498 6.22 2.79 -22.59
C THR A 498 7.37 3.45 -23.32
N ALA A 499 7.15 3.93 -24.55
CA ALA A 499 8.19 4.60 -25.34
C ALA A 499 8.70 5.88 -24.66
N LEU A 500 7.82 6.64 -24.00
CA LEU A 500 8.19 7.81 -23.21
C LEU A 500 9.06 7.40 -22.01
N ALA A 501 8.64 6.41 -21.22
CA ALA A 501 9.41 5.90 -20.08
C ALA A 501 10.81 5.42 -20.49
N ASP A 502 10.91 4.74 -21.63
CA ASP A 502 12.18 4.27 -22.19
C ASP A 502 13.08 5.41 -22.64
N THR A 503 12.49 6.43 -23.25
CA THR A 503 13.21 7.64 -23.65
C THR A 503 13.77 8.36 -22.42
N VAL A 504 12.96 8.55 -21.38
CA VAL A 504 13.41 9.17 -20.13
C VAL A 504 14.52 8.34 -19.50
N ALA A 505 14.35 7.02 -19.42
CA ALA A 505 15.38 6.13 -18.88
C ALA A 505 16.69 6.23 -19.67
N ALA A 506 16.64 6.40 -20.99
CA ALA A 506 17.81 6.52 -21.86
C ALA A 506 18.56 7.85 -21.70
N GLU A 507 17.91 8.92 -21.26
CA GLU A 507 18.55 10.21 -20.98
C GLU A 507 19.36 10.21 -19.69
N LEU A 508 19.05 9.30 -18.77
CA LEU A 508 19.77 9.16 -17.52
C LEU A 508 21.17 8.56 -17.78
N PRO A 509 22.20 8.99 -17.04
CA PRO A 509 23.57 8.52 -17.24
C PRO A 509 23.66 6.99 -17.24
N ALA A 510 24.24 6.42 -18.32
CA ALA A 510 24.41 4.96 -18.45
C ALA A 510 25.34 4.37 -17.36
N ASP A 511 26.22 5.19 -16.78
CA ASP A 511 27.15 4.84 -15.71
C ASP A 511 26.53 4.93 -14.30
N ALA A 512 25.26 5.33 -14.19
CA ALA A 512 24.48 5.06 -12.99
C ALA A 512 24.22 3.55 -12.95
N ARG A 513 25.22 2.78 -12.49
CA ARG A 513 25.10 1.35 -12.25
C ARG A 513 23.81 1.13 -11.46
N PRO A 514 23.02 0.07 -11.73
CA PRO A 514 21.97 -0.33 -10.81
C PRO A 514 22.58 -0.28 -9.41
N THR A 515 21.92 0.43 -8.49
CA THR A 515 22.29 0.54 -7.06
C THR A 515 23.01 -0.74 -6.67
N SER A 516 24.28 -0.62 -6.25
CA SER A 516 25.11 -1.80 -5.97
C SER A 516 24.30 -2.81 -5.16
N LEU A 517 24.55 -4.11 -5.33
CA LEU A 517 23.84 -5.13 -4.55
C LEU A 517 23.82 -4.76 -3.05
N GLU A 518 24.91 -4.17 -2.55
CA GLU A 518 24.97 -3.59 -1.20
C GLU A 518 23.94 -2.49 -0.93
N SER A 519 23.79 -1.48 -1.80
CA SER A 519 22.82 -0.39 -1.62
C SER A 519 21.38 -0.93 -1.55
N ARG A 520 21.00 -1.82 -2.48
CA ARG A 520 19.67 -2.46 -2.49
C ARG A 520 19.39 -3.23 -1.20
N LEU A 521 20.39 -3.95 -0.69
CA LEU A 521 20.28 -4.69 0.58
C LEU A 521 20.21 -3.73 1.78
N ARG A 522 20.95 -2.60 1.76
CA ARG A 522 20.87 -1.57 2.80
C ARG A 522 19.50 -0.94 2.88
N GLN A 523 18.84 -0.66 1.75
CA GLN A 523 17.48 -0.11 1.74
C GLN A 523 16.44 -1.03 2.40
N VAL A 524 16.59 -2.35 2.24
CA VAL A 524 15.73 -3.31 2.95
C VAL A 524 16.09 -3.34 4.44
N ARG A 525 17.39 -3.36 4.76
CA ARG A 525 17.89 -3.35 6.15
C ARG A 525 17.43 -2.12 6.93
N ASP A 526 17.48 -0.94 6.32
CA ASP A 526 17.18 0.35 6.96
C ASP A 526 15.69 0.53 7.27
N LYS A 527 14.82 -0.32 6.70
CA LYS A 527 13.37 -0.36 7.02
C LYS A 527 13.04 -1.24 8.24
N VAL A 528 14.00 -2.02 8.73
CA VAL A 528 13.81 -2.89 9.91
C VAL A 528 14.21 -2.11 11.15
N ASP A 529 13.28 -1.92 12.10
CA ASP A 529 13.58 -1.33 13.41
C ASP A 529 14.31 -2.35 14.30
N GLY A 530 15.60 -2.53 14.06
CA GLY A 530 16.46 -3.51 14.73
C GLY A 530 17.87 -3.51 14.15
N ARG A 531 18.75 -4.39 14.67
CA ARG A 531 20.05 -4.64 14.05
C ARG A 531 19.91 -5.79 13.07
N MET A 532 20.55 -5.67 11.92
CA MET A 532 20.55 -6.74 10.91
C MET A 532 21.89 -6.79 10.17
N ALA A 533 22.46 -7.99 10.09
CA ALA A 533 23.68 -8.28 9.36
C ALA A 533 23.35 -9.13 8.13
N VAL A 534 24.05 -8.86 7.03
CA VAL A 534 23.86 -9.53 5.74
C VAL A 534 25.21 -9.98 5.20
N TYR A 535 25.29 -11.20 4.69
CA TYR A 535 26.43 -11.72 3.93
C TYR A 535 25.93 -12.35 2.63
N VAL A 536 26.50 -11.93 1.51
CA VAL A 536 26.28 -12.52 0.19
C VAL A 536 27.60 -12.94 -0.41
N GLU A 537 27.67 -14.14 -0.98
CA GLU A 537 28.83 -14.60 -1.75
C GLU A 537 28.39 -15.36 -3.00
N ASN A 538 28.88 -14.92 -4.16
CA ASN A 538 28.89 -15.75 -5.36
C ASN A 538 30.07 -16.72 -5.26
N VAL A 539 29.78 -17.99 -5.02
CA VAL A 539 30.80 -19.00 -4.71
C VAL A 539 31.72 -19.28 -5.91
N LYS A 540 31.23 -19.09 -7.15
CA LYS A 540 32.02 -19.31 -8.37
C LYS A 540 32.99 -18.15 -8.65
N THR A 541 32.52 -16.91 -8.49
CA THR A 541 33.32 -15.71 -8.85
C THR A 541 34.12 -15.16 -7.67
N GLY A 542 33.71 -15.47 -6.43
CA GLY A 542 34.24 -14.87 -5.21
C GLY A 542 33.72 -13.46 -4.92
N GLU A 543 32.76 -12.94 -5.71
CA GLU A 543 32.10 -11.67 -5.44
C GLU A 543 31.38 -11.73 -4.08
N ARG A 544 31.57 -10.71 -3.24
CA ARG A 544 31.00 -10.66 -1.89
C ARG A 544 30.43 -9.29 -1.58
N VAL A 545 29.29 -9.30 -0.88
CA VAL A 545 28.65 -8.11 -0.30
C VAL A 545 28.38 -8.39 1.17
N THR A 546 28.74 -7.46 2.05
CA THR A 546 28.55 -7.62 3.49
C THR A 546 28.02 -6.35 4.14
N ILE A 547 27.02 -6.49 5.00
CA ILE A 547 26.48 -5.45 5.87
C ILE A 547 26.64 -5.95 7.30
N ASP A 548 27.44 -5.28 8.12
CA ASP A 548 27.68 -5.62 9.53
C ASP A 548 28.01 -7.11 9.79
N ALA A 549 28.62 -7.79 8.81
CA ALA A 549 28.71 -9.25 8.80
C ALA A 549 29.60 -9.86 9.89
N ASP A 550 30.42 -9.04 10.54
CA ASP A 550 31.30 -9.43 11.66
C ASP A 550 30.64 -9.24 13.04
N ALA A 551 29.44 -8.64 13.09
CA ALA A 551 28.70 -8.51 14.32
C ALA A 551 28.19 -9.88 14.81
N SER A 552 28.20 -10.05 16.13
CA SER A 552 27.77 -11.27 16.78
C SER A 552 26.26 -11.28 16.97
N TYR A 553 25.61 -12.35 16.53
CA TYR A 553 24.17 -12.57 16.69
C TYR A 553 23.89 -13.88 17.41
N GLU A 554 22.74 -13.89 18.10
CA GLU A 554 22.05 -15.13 18.46
C GLU A 554 21.56 -15.80 17.18
N THR A 555 21.85 -17.08 17.03
CA THR A 555 21.59 -17.85 15.80
C THR A 555 20.33 -18.69 15.91
N PHE A 556 19.89 -19.04 17.12
CA PHE A 556 18.85 -20.03 17.35
C PHE A 556 19.09 -21.27 16.47
N SER A 557 18.06 -21.72 15.76
CA SER A 557 18.13 -22.96 15.00
C SER A 557 19.08 -22.94 13.78
N VAL A 558 19.67 -21.80 13.41
CA VAL A 558 20.75 -21.78 12.41
C VAL A 558 21.99 -22.53 12.92
N ILE A 559 22.24 -22.56 14.25
CA ILE A 559 23.36 -23.29 14.86
C ILE A 559 23.29 -24.82 14.64
N LYS A 560 22.12 -25.34 14.27
CA LYS A 560 21.92 -26.77 13.98
C LYS A 560 22.72 -27.20 12.73
N VAL A 561 23.11 -26.27 11.86
CA VAL A 561 23.96 -26.56 10.69
C VAL A 561 25.40 -26.93 11.11
N PRO A 562 26.10 -26.14 11.96
CA PRO A 562 27.33 -26.57 12.62
C PRO A 562 27.25 -27.93 13.35
N LEU A 563 26.16 -28.17 14.08
CA LEU A 563 25.94 -29.46 14.76
C LEU A 563 25.84 -30.61 13.75
N MET A 564 25.05 -30.46 12.69
CA MET A 564 24.97 -31.45 11.60
C MET A 564 26.35 -31.70 10.96
N ALA A 565 27.14 -30.66 10.71
CA ALA A 565 28.49 -30.79 10.16
C ALA A 565 29.37 -31.63 11.08
N THR A 566 29.33 -31.37 12.40
CA THR A 566 30.12 -32.08 13.41
C THR A 566 29.73 -33.56 13.51
N VAL A 567 28.43 -33.87 13.50
CA VAL A 567 27.95 -35.27 13.50
C VAL A 567 28.42 -36.00 12.25
N LEU A 568 28.31 -35.38 11.08
CA LEU A 568 28.75 -35.99 9.82
C LEU A 568 30.28 -36.10 9.72
N ASP A 569 31.03 -35.22 10.38
CA ASP A 569 32.49 -35.35 10.53
C ASP A 569 32.86 -36.61 11.32
N ARG A 570 32.14 -36.89 12.42
CA ARG A 570 32.32 -38.12 13.22
C ARG A 570 31.89 -39.37 12.44
N VAL A 571 30.89 -39.27 11.56
CA VAL A 571 30.53 -40.34 10.62
C VAL A 571 31.65 -40.58 9.59
N ARG A 572 32.20 -39.52 9.01
CA ARG A 572 33.32 -39.59 8.05
C ARG A 572 34.56 -40.26 8.67
N GLU A 573 34.83 -39.97 9.94
CA GLU A 573 35.93 -40.59 10.71
C GLU A 573 35.65 -42.06 11.11
N GLY A 574 34.46 -42.59 10.81
CA GLY A 574 34.04 -43.94 11.19
C GLY A 574 33.75 -44.12 12.68
N ARG A 575 33.58 -43.02 13.43
CA ARG A 575 33.22 -43.06 14.87
C ARG A 575 31.73 -43.22 15.10
N LEU A 576 30.91 -42.83 14.13
CA LEU A 576 29.45 -42.99 14.11
C LEU A 576 29.00 -43.55 12.76
N SER A 577 27.80 -44.12 12.70
CA SER A 577 27.11 -44.51 11.47
C SER A 577 25.77 -43.81 11.36
N LEU A 578 25.37 -43.44 10.14
CA LEU A 578 24.03 -42.91 9.86
C LEU A 578 22.89 -43.87 10.26
N SER A 579 23.20 -45.17 10.39
CA SER A 579 22.26 -46.21 10.83
C SER A 579 22.22 -46.39 12.34
N ASP A 580 23.09 -45.74 13.11
CA ASP A 580 23.08 -45.82 14.57
C ASP A 580 21.73 -45.31 15.09
N ARG A 581 21.21 -45.94 16.14
CA ARG A 581 19.91 -45.57 16.71
C ARG A 581 20.09 -44.95 18.08
N ILE A 582 19.39 -43.85 18.32
CA ILE A 582 19.40 -43.14 19.60
C ILE A 582 18.02 -43.27 20.22
N THR A 583 17.93 -43.86 21.40
CA THR A 583 16.65 -43.99 22.12
C THR A 583 16.32 -42.68 22.81
N LEU A 584 15.17 -42.10 22.50
CA LEU A 584 14.66 -40.89 23.14
C LEU A 584 13.91 -41.25 24.43
N THR A 585 14.23 -40.57 25.53
CA THR A 585 13.60 -40.82 26.84
C THR A 585 12.69 -39.67 27.28
N ALA A 586 11.73 -39.95 28.16
CA ALA A 586 10.72 -38.97 28.56
C ALA A 586 11.29 -37.78 29.36
N ASP A 587 12.34 -38.00 30.13
CA ASP A 587 13.03 -36.98 30.94
C ASP A 587 13.84 -35.99 30.09
N GLN A 588 14.11 -36.35 28.83
CA GLN A 588 14.80 -35.47 27.91
C GLN A 588 13.89 -34.40 27.32
N ARG A 589 12.56 -34.58 27.27
CA ARG A 589 11.56 -33.71 26.60
C ARG A 589 11.78 -32.20 26.83
N ARG A 590 11.31 -31.32 25.94
CA ARG A 590 11.47 -29.85 26.10
C ARG A 590 10.41 -29.06 25.35
N ILE A 591 10.39 -27.74 25.48
CA ILE A 591 9.42 -26.89 24.79
C ILE A 591 9.45 -27.20 23.28
N PRO A 592 8.28 -27.48 22.67
CA PRO A 592 8.25 -28.16 21.39
C PRO A 592 8.62 -27.25 20.21
N SER A 593 9.53 -27.78 19.39
CA SER A 593 9.69 -27.51 17.97
C SER A 593 9.97 -28.84 17.28
N GLY A 594 9.40 -29.05 16.09
CA GLY A 594 9.43 -30.34 15.40
C GLY A 594 8.30 -31.28 15.79
N VAL A 595 8.54 -32.59 15.72
CA VAL A 595 7.51 -33.63 15.84
C VAL A 595 7.82 -34.68 16.89
N LEU A 596 9.09 -34.85 17.28
CA LEU A 596 9.51 -35.93 18.18
C LEU A 596 8.88 -35.83 19.58
N TYR A 597 8.65 -34.60 20.06
CA TYR A 597 8.03 -34.37 21.38
C TYR A 597 6.64 -35.01 21.51
N ALA A 598 5.93 -35.18 20.39
CA ALA A 598 4.59 -35.76 20.32
C ALA A 598 4.61 -37.29 20.19
N LEU A 599 5.79 -37.89 20.04
CA LEU A 599 5.95 -39.35 19.91
C LEU A 599 6.26 -40.00 21.26
N ASP A 600 6.02 -41.32 21.31
CA ASP A 600 6.19 -42.10 22.54
C ASP A 600 7.66 -42.21 22.96
N ALA A 601 7.90 -42.14 24.26
CA ALA A 601 9.21 -42.42 24.84
C ALA A 601 9.65 -43.85 24.52
N GLY A 602 10.95 -44.04 24.25
CA GLY A 602 11.51 -45.31 23.78
C GLY A 602 11.61 -45.42 22.25
N LEU A 603 11.11 -44.44 21.49
CA LEU A 603 11.37 -44.34 20.06
C LEU A 603 12.89 -44.25 19.82
N ALA A 604 13.39 -45.06 18.88
CA ALA A 604 14.81 -45.15 18.56
C ALA A 604 15.08 -44.80 17.08
N PRO A 605 14.91 -43.54 16.66
CA PRO A 605 15.20 -43.09 15.29
C PRO A 605 16.67 -43.29 14.94
N THR A 606 16.97 -43.41 13.65
CA THR A 606 18.37 -43.47 13.19
C THR A 606 19.02 -42.08 13.29
N LEU A 607 20.35 -42.04 13.33
CA LEU A 607 21.13 -40.81 13.29
C LEU A 607 20.75 -39.96 12.07
N LYS A 608 20.50 -40.60 10.92
CA LYS A 608 20.02 -39.91 9.72
C LYS A 608 18.63 -39.31 9.89
N ASP A 609 17.71 -40.02 10.56
CA ASP A 609 16.35 -39.51 10.83
C ASP A 609 16.42 -38.27 11.73
N LEU A 610 17.25 -38.31 12.78
CA LEU A 610 17.46 -37.18 13.68
C LEU A 610 18.06 -35.98 12.95
N LEU A 611 19.10 -36.18 12.12
CA LEU A 611 19.67 -35.12 11.31
C LEU A 611 18.63 -34.49 10.35
N MET A 612 17.79 -35.33 9.74
CA MET A 612 16.74 -34.85 8.84
C MET A 612 15.69 -34.02 9.59
N LEU A 613 15.16 -34.51 10.72
CA LEU A 613 14.15 -33.80 11.51
C LEU A 613 14.69 -32.51 12.12
N MET A 614 15.94 -32.52 12.59
CA MET A 614 16.65 -31.35 13.11
C MET A 614 16.73 -30.21 12.08
N ILE A 615 16.88 -30.54 10.80
CA ILE A 615 16.98 -29.54 9.73
C ILE A 615 15.61 -29.18 9.14
N MET A 616 14.82 -30.19 8.76
CA MET A 616 13.57 -30.04 7.99
C MET A 616 12.46 -29.32 8.76
N VAL A 617 12.28 -29.68 10.03
CA VAL A 617 11.21 -29.14 10.91
C VAL A 617 11.78 -28.54 12.19
N SER A 618 13.10 -28.30 12.20
CA SER A 618 13.81 -27.67 13.31
C SER A 618 13.63 -28.38 14.66
N ASP A 619 13.60 -29.72 14.67
CA ASP A 619 13.25 -30.51 15.85
C ASP A 619 14.24 -30.32 17.01
N ASN A 620 13.74 -29.94 18.20
CA ASN A 620 14.57 -29.66 19.38
C ASN A 620 15.04 -30.94 20.08
N GLU A 621 14.23 -32.00 20.06
CA GLU A 621 14.64 -33.27 20.67
C GLU A 621 15.78 -33.92 19.90
N ALA A 622 15.70 -33.85 18.57
CA ALA A 622 16.79 -34.29 17.71
C ALA A 622 18.06 -33.45 17.93
N THR A 623 17.92 -32.15 18.13
CA THR A 623 19.04 -31.23 18.36
C THR A 623 19.81 -31.61 19.61
N ASP A 624 19.09 -31.79 20.73
CA ASP A 624 19.73 -32.15 21.99
C ASP A 624 20.30 -33.57 21.97
N ALA A 625 19.58 -34.54 21.41
CA ALA A 625 20.07 -35.92 21.29
C ALA A 625 21.38 -35.99 20.50
N LEU A 626 21.48 -35.24 19.40
CA LEU A 626 22.70 -35.15 18.59
C LEU A 626 23.80 -34.36 19.31
N GLY A 627 23.45 -33.25 19.97
CA GLY A 627 24.37 -32.43 20.75
C GLY A 627 24.99 -33.18 21.94
N ASP A 628 24.21 -34.02 22.61
CA ASP A 628 24.66 -34.91 23.69
C ASP A 628 25.55 -36.03 23.17
N LEU A 629 25.24 -36.58 21.99
CA LEU A 629 26.02 -37.64 21.34
C LEU A 629 27.44 -37.17 20.99
N VAL A 630 27.59 -35.99 20.40
CA VAL A 630 28.91 -35.48 19.95
C VAL A 630 29.60 -34.57 20.97
N GLY A 631 28.84 -34.00 21.91
CA GLY A 631 29.29 -32.94 22.80
C GLY A 631 29.21 -31.55 22.16
N ARG A 632 28.58 -30.59 22.84
CA ARG A 632 28.43 -29.21 22.33
C ARG A 632 29.77 -28.46 22.22
N ASP A 633 30.70 -28.71 23.14
CA ASP A 633 32.07 -28.18 23.06
C ASP A 633 32.81 -28.72 21.82
N GLU A 634 32.49 -29.93 21.37
CA GLU A 634 33.04 -30.52 20.16
C GLU A 634 32.59 -29.77 18.91
N VAL A 635 31.33 -29.34 18.87
CA VAL A 635 30.80 -28.50 17.77
C VAL A 635 31.60 -27.20 17.70
N THR A 636 31.79 -26.53 18.84
CA THR A 636 32.57 -25.29 18.91
C THR A 636 34.03 -25.50 18.49
N ARG A 637 34.67 -26.59 18.95
CA ARG A 637 36.07 -26.90 18.57
C ARG A 637 36.20 -27.23 17.09
N TYR A 638 35.24 -27.98 16.54
CA TYR A 638 35.21 -28.31 15.13
C TYR A 638 35.06 -27.07 14.25
N MET A 639 34.13 -26.17 14.59
CA MET A 639 34.00 -24.87 13.90
C MET A 639 35.30 -24.06 13.98
N GLY A 640 35.95 -23.99 15.15
CA GLY A 640 37.25 -23.35 15.31
C GLY A 640 38.34 -23.97 14.41
N SER A 641 38.34 -25.29 14.23
CA SER A 641 39.29 -25.98 13.34
C SER A 641 39.08 -25.66 11.85
N LEU A 642 37.87 -25.23 11.47
CA LEU A 642 37.53 -24.75 10.13
C LEU A 642 37.78 -23.25 9.94
N GLY A 643 38.34 -22.57 10.96
CA GLY A 643 38.58 -21.12 10.93
C GLY A 643 37.34 -20.28 11.27
N LEU A 644 36.35 -20.87 11.95
CA LEU A 644 35.08 -20.23 12.35
C LEU A 644 34.98 -20.10 13.90
N PRO A 645 35.89 -19.36 14.56
CA PRO A 645 35.98 -19.34 16.03
C PRO A 645 34.83 -18.62 16.74
N ASN A 646 34.03 -17.81 16.04
CA ASN A 646 32.89 -17.12 16.64
C ASN A 646 31.59 -17.92 16.57
N THR A 647 31.59 -19.05 15.88
CA THR A 647 30.47 -20.00 15.77
C THR A 647 30.50 -20.99 16.94
N ILE A 648 29.68 -20.73 17.95
CA ILE A 648 29.70 -21.39 19.25
C ILE A 648 28.31 -21.91 19.58
N LEU A 649 28.21 -23.20 19.91
CA LEU A 649 27.01 -23.80 20.51
C LEU A 649 27.24 -23.93 22.01
N ARG A 650 26.42 -23.26 22.83
CA ARG A 650 26.65 -23.18 24.28
C ARG A 650 25.69 -24.03 25.11
N PHE A 651 24.40 -24.01 24.78
CA PHE A 651 23.36 -24.62 25.59
C PHE A 651 22.64 -25.73 24.84
N SER A 652 22.06 -26.67 25.59
CA SER A 652 20.95 -27.49 25.09
C SER A 652 19.67 -26.67 24.97
N ASP A 653 18.72 -27.13 24.14
CA ASP A 653 17.40 -26.49 24.06
C ASP A 653 16.74 -26.52 25.45
N LEU A 654 16.87 -27.63 26.19
CA LEU A 654 16.35 -27.74 27.56
C LEU A 654 17.04 -26.81 28.57
N GLU A 655 18.36 -26.63 28.50
CA GLU A 655 19.08 -25.67 29.36
C GLU A 655 18.67 -24.23 29.06
N TRP A 656 18.46 -23.92 27.78
CA TRP A 656 17.94 -22.62 27.37
C TRP A 656 16.54 -22.39 27.93
N ASP A 657 15.65 -23.38 27.81
CA ASP A 657 14.29 -23.31 28.35
C ASP A 657 14.29 -23.05 29.86
N ARG A 658 15.09 -23.80 30.63
CA ARG A 658 15.25 -23.59 32.07
C ARG A 658 15.72 -22.17 32.39
N LEU A 659 16.65 -21.62 31.60
CA LEU A 659 17.23 -20.30 31.85
C LEU A 659 16.17 -19.20 31.77
N TRP A 660 15.41 -19.15 30.69
CA TRP A 660 14.41 -18.08 30.50
C TRP A 660 13.12 -18.33 31.29
N LEU A 661 12.67 -19.57 31.44
CA LEU A 661 11.52 -19.90 32.30
C LEU A 661 11.79 -19.57 33.77
N SER A 662 13.03 -19.74 34.24
CA SER A 662 13.39 -19.41 35.63
C SER A 662 13.29 -17.92 35.98
N GLN A 663 13.20 -17.04 34.96
CA GLN A 663 12.91 -15.62 35.16
C GLN A 663 11.44 -15.36 35.51
N LEU A 664 10.53 -16.26 35.10
CA LEU A 664 9.11 -16.21 35.44
C LEU A 664 8.84 -16.97 36.75
N ASP A 665 9.45 -18.15 36.90
CA ASP A 665 9.29 -19.02 38.06
C ASP A 665 10.62 -19.70 38.43
N PRO A 666 11.29 -19.28 39.52
CA PRO A 666 12.59 -19.82 39.90
C PRO A 666 12.64 -21.34 40.08
N SER A 667 11.50 -22.01 40.29
CA SER A 667 11.45 -23.48 40.41
C SER A 667 11.77 -24.23 39.11
N TYR A 668 11.86 -23.52 37.98
CA TYR A 668 12.19 -24.09 36.67
C TYR A 668 13.69 -24.13 36.36
N ARG A 669 14.55 -23.60 37.25
CA ARG A 669 16.01 -23.61 37.05
C ARG A 669 16.57 -25.03 36.81
N ASP A 670 16.02 -26.02 37.51
CA ASP A 670 16.44 -27.43 37.44
C ASP A 670 15.26 -28.34 37.06
N ALA A 671 14.23 -27.81 36.37
CA ALA A 671 13.04 -28.58 36.02
C ALA A 671 13.36 -29.70 35.03
N SER A 672 12.75 -30.87 35.21
CA SER A 672 12.78 -31.94 34.21
C SER A 672 12.10 -31.50 32.91
N GLY A 673 12.44 -32.18 31.82
CA GLY A 673 12.01 -31.82 30.49
C GLY A 673 10.50 -31.74 30.29
N ASP A 674 9.79 -32.77 30.74
CA ASP A 674 8.33 -32.85 30.80
C ASP A 674 7.67 -31.64 31.47
N ARG A 675 8.27 -31.13 32.56
CA ARG A 675 7.74 -29.95 33.25
C ARG A 675 7.83 -28.68 32.41
N THR A 676 8.81 -28.55 31.52
CA THR A 676 8.96 -27.35 30.67
C THR A 676 7.91 -27.31 29.56
N ILE A 677 7.45 -28.46 29.06
CA ILE A 677 6.35 -28.55 28.08
C ILE A 677 5.05 -28.05 28.69
N ASP A 678 4.73 -28.52 29.89
CA ASP A 678 3.49 -28.17 30.61
C ASP A 678 3.63 -26.85 31.38
N PHE A 679 4.53 -25.95 30.96
CA PHE A 679 4.69 -24.66 31.61
C PHE A 679 3.37 -23.85 31.52
N PRO A 680 2.83 -23.34 32.64
CA PRO A 680 1.51 -22.73 32.66
C PRO A 680 1.57 -21.28 32.14
N PHE A 681 1.81 -21.10 30.84
CA PHE A 681 1.96 -19.79 30.21
C PHE A 681 0.78 -18.86 30.50
N ALA A 682 -0.45 -19.38 30.53
CA ALA A 682 -1.66 -18.61 30.83
C ALA A 682 -1.67 -17.95 32.24
N LYS A 683 -0.82 -18.39 33.17
CA LYS A 683 -0.62 -17.74 34.47
C LYS A 683 0.10 -16.40 34.34
N TYR A 684 0.84 -16.20 33.26
CA TYR A 684 1.66 -15.01 32.98
C TYR A 684 1.05 -14.27 31.79
N GLY A 685 0.98 -12.94 31.84
CA GLY A 685 0.57 -12.18 30.66
C GLY A 685 1.65 -12.24 29.56
N ASP A 686 1.26 -12.17 28.29
CA ASP A 686 2.16 -12.23 27.12
C ASP A 686 3.38 -11.31 27.24
N ARG A 687 3.18 -10.11 27.79
CA ARG A 687 4.25 -9.15 28.04
C ARG A 687 5.32 -9.71 28.98
N ALA A 688 4.92 -10.36 30.07
CA ALA A 688 5.86 -10.94 31.02
C ALA A 688 6.65 -12.09 30.41
N VAL A 689 5.98 -12.94 29.62
CA VAL A 689 6.62 -14.05 28.89
C VAL A 689 7.65 -13.51 27.89
N ARG A 690 7.28 -12.54 27.04
CA ARG A 690 8.21 -11.92 26.08
C ARG A 690 9.39 -11.22 26.77
N GLU A 691 9.15 -10.55 27.90
CA GLU A 691 10.19 -9.90 28.68
C GLU A 691 11.15 -10.90 29.32
N SER A 692 10.67 -12.04 29.84
CA SER A 692 11.56 -13.08 30.38
C SER A 692 12.57 -13.58 29.34
N PHE A 693 12.10 -13.79 28.12
CA PHE A 693 12.93 -14.20 26.99
C PHE A 693 13.90 -13.09 26.58
N ARG A 694 13.41 -11.85 26.43
CA ARG A 694 14.21 -10.68 26.08
C ARG A 694 15.36 -10.45 27.07
N ARG A 695 15.08 -10.49 28.38
CA ARG A 695 16.09 -10.21 29.42
C ARG A 695 17.26 -11.18 29.39
N VAL A 696 17.02 -12.46 29.13
CA VAL A 696 18.12 -13.43 29.01
C VAL A 696 19.07 -13.02 27.88
N ILE A 697 18.53 -12.70 26.71
CA ILE A 697 19.33 -12.35 25.54
C ILE A 697 19.98 -10.97 25.70
N GLU A 698 19.20 -9.95 26.07
CA GLU A 698 19.64 -8.55 26.05
C GLU A 698 20.37 -8.11 27.33
N ASP A 699 19.89 -8.54 28.50
CA ASP A 699 20.46 -8.05 29.77
C ASP A 699 21.67 -8.89 30.21
N THR A 700 21.69 -10.19 29.89
CA THR A 700 22.80 -11.09 30.29
C THR A 700 23.82 -11.34 29.18
N GLY A 701 23.46 -11.12 27.90
CA GLY A 701 24.33 -11.41 26.75
C GLY A 701 24.61 -12.91 26.57
N LEU A 702 23.79 -13.79 27.17
CA LEU A 702 23.87 -15.23 26.97
C LEU A 702 23.12 -15.61 25.70
N PHE A 703 23.79 -16.40 24.85
CA PHE A 703 23.23 -16.92 23.62
C PHE A 703 23.15 -18.45 23.64
N PHE A 704 22.04 -18.99 23.14
CA PHE A 704 21.86 -20.40 22.81
C PHE A 704 22.95 -20.87 21.84
N GLY A 705 23.04 -20.18 20.69
CA GLY A 705 24.10 -20.35 19.72
C GLY A 705 24.55 -19.00 19.21
N ARG A 706 25.86 -18.78 19.12
CA ARG A 706 26.43 -17.51 18.65
C ARG A 706 27.16 -17.72 17.33
N SER A 707 27.02 -16.80 16.39
CA SER A 707 27.88 -16.72 15.19
C SER A 707 27.86 -15.29 14.62
N THR A 708 28.57 -15.10 13.52
CA THR A 708 28.52 -13.90 12.68
C THR A 708 27.97 -14.29 11.30
N ALA A 709 27.37 -13.33 10.59
CA ALA A 709 26.88 -13.59 9.24
C ALA A 709 28.03 -14.00 8.30
N ARG A 710 29.25 -13.48 8.53
CA ARG A 710 30.45 -13.85 7.78
C ARG A 710 30.85 -15.32 8.00
N GLU A 711 30.96 -15.78 9.24
CA GLU A 711 31.36 -17.16 9.51
C GLU A 711 30.30 -18.17 9.06
N THR A 712 29.03 -17.84 9.26
CA THR A 712 27.92 -18.65 8.75
C THR A 712 27.97 -18.69 7.21
N GLY A 713 28.22 -17.57 6.56
CA GLY A 713 28.40 -17.51 5.11
C GLY A 713 29.56 -18.36 4.60
N GLN A 714 30.69 -18.33 5.31
CA GLN A 714 31.85 -19.18 5.00
C GLN A 714 31.54 -20.67 5.18
N LEU A 715 30.78 -21.05 6.21
CA LEU A 715 30.30 -22.42 6.42
C LEU A 715 29.48 -22.92 5.23
N PHE A 716 28.51 -22.12 4.78
CA PHE A 716 27.69 -22.44 3.60
C PHE A 716 28.51 -22.42 2.29
N SER A 717 29.52 -21.56 2.18
CA SER A 717 30.45 -21.53 1.04
C SER A 717 31.28 -22.81 0.95
N LEU A 718 31.85 -23.27 2.07
CA LEU A 718 32.53 -24.58 2.15
C LEU A 718 31.57 -25.72 1.81
N MET A 719 30.31 -25.65 2.28
CA MET A 719 29.29 -26.66 1.96
C MET A 719 28.97 -26.70 0.46
N ALA A 720 28.77 -25.54 -0.17
CA ALA A 720 28.47 -25.41 -1.59
C ALA A 720 29.62 -25.93 -2.48
N LYS A 721 30.88 -25.79 -2.01
CA LYS A 721 32.07 -26.34 -2.68
C LYS A 721 32.28 -27.85 -2.45
N GLY A 722 31.56 -28.44 -1.50
CA GLY A 722 31.77 -29.84 -1.08
C GLY A 722 32.99 -30.04 -0.19
N GLU A 723 33.45 -28.98 0.48
CA GLU A 723 34.70 -28.92 1.26
C GLU A 723 34.44 -28.85 2.78
N LEU A 724 33.19 -28.72 3.23
CA LEU A 724 32.89 -28.52 4.65
C LEU A 724 33.22 -29.74 5.51
N VAL A 725 32.86 -30.95 5.05
CA VAL A 725 33.16 -32.22 5.77
C VAL A 725 33.83 -33.21 4.82
N SER A 726 33.11 -33.58 3.77
CA SER A 726 33.58 -34.29 2.57
C SER A 726 32.59 -33.97 1.46
N LYS A 727 32.93 -34.28 0.20
CA LYS A 727 32.02 -34.04 -0.93
C LYS A 727 30.66 -34.71 -0.72
N GLU A 728 30.65 -35.96 -0.26
CA GLU A 728 29.45 -36.76 -0.03
C GLU A 728 28.65 -36.23 1.17
N ALA A 729 29.32 -35.91 2.28
CA ALA A 729 28.68 -35.38 3.47
C ALA A 729 28.07 -33.99 3.22
N SER A 730 28.79 -33.09 2.54
CA SER A 730 28.27 -31.77 2.16
C SER A 730 27.08 -31.87 1.19
N ALA A 731 27.10 -32.81 0.24
CA ALA A 731 25.95 -33.07 -0.62
C ALA A 731 24.73 -33.58 0.17
N LEU A 732 24.95 -34.43 1.18
CA LEU A 732 23.90 -34.88 2.08
C LEU A 732 23.32 -33.71 2.89
N MET A 733 24.16 -32.84 3.44
CA MET A 733 23.73 -31.63 4.16
C MET A 733 22.86 -30.73 3.29
N VAL A 734 23.30 -30.42 2.07
CA VAL A 734 22.52 -29.64 1.09
C VAL A 734 21.17 -30.31 0.83
N SER A 735 21.14 -31.63 0.64
CA SER A 735 19.89 -32.36 0.40
C SER A 735 18.90 -32.26 1.56
N MET A 736 19.39 -32.22 2.81
CA MET A 736 18.56 -32.03 3.99
C MET A 736 18.02 -30.60 4.07
N LEU A 737 18.87 -29.61 3.81
CA LEU A 737 18.50 -28.18 3.82
C LEU A 737 17.49 -27.80 2.71
N LYS A 738 17.55 -28.46 1.54
CA LYS A 738 16.55 -28.30 0.46
C LYS A 738 15.14 -28.78 0.84
N ARG A 739 15.02 -29.53 1.94
CA ARG A 739 13.73 -30.04 2.44
C ARG A 739 13.13 -29.17 3.53
N GLN A 740 13.75 -28.04 3.85
CA GLN A 740 13.19 -27.05 4.79
C GLN A 740 11.73 -26.74 4.43
N GLN A 741 10.86 -26.70 5.44
CA GLN A 741 9.43 -26.49 5.22
C GLN A 741 9.03 -25.01 5.27
N VAL A 742 9.86 -24.14 5.85
CA VAL A 742 9.58 -22.70 5.95
C VAL A 742 9.69 -22.03 4.58
N SER A 743 8.57 -21.54 4.04
CA SER A 743 8.54 -20.95 2.69
C SER A 743 8.25 -19.45 2.65
N ASN A 744 7.90 -18.85 3.79
CA ASN A 744 7.50 -17.44 3.91
C ASN A 744 8.67 -16.45 4.14
N ARG A 745 9.93 -16.86 3.91
CA ARG A 745 11.16 -16.05 4.06
C ARG A 745 11.97 -15.99 2.77
N PHE A 746 13.21 -16.49 2.72
CA PHE A 746 13.99 -16.53 1.49
C PHE A 746 13.21 -17.12 0.30
N PRO A 747 12.44 -18.22 0.43
CA PRO A 747 11.68 -18.76 -0.70
C PRO A 747 10.50 -17.89 -1.16
N ARG A 748 10.05 -16.91 -0.36
CA ARG A 748 8.76 -16.21 -0.51
C ARG A 748 8.54 -15.64 -1.91
N TYR A 749 9.55 -14.95 -2.44
CA TYR A 749 9.48 -14.23 -3.71
C TYR A 749 10.34 -14.83 -4.82
N LEU A 750 10.98 -15.98 -4.56
CA LEU A 750 11.80 -16.66 -5.56
C LEU A 750 10.92 -17.38 -6.57
N GLY A 751 11.21 -17.19 -7.85
CA GLY A 751 10.58 -17.93 -8.94
C GLY A 751 11.05 -19.39 -9.00
N ASP A 752 10.35 -20.19 -9.80
CA ASP A 752 10.55 -21.64 -9.89
C ASP A 752 11.93 -22.05 -10.45
N ASP A 753 12.68 -21.12 -11.05
CA ASP A 753 14.04 -21.34 -11.57
C ASP A 753 15.14 -21.20 -10.52
N VAL A 754 14.80 -20.77 -9.28
CA VAL A 754 15.76 -20.61 -8.19
C VAL A 754 15.57 -21.72 -7.15
N GLU A 755 16.51 -22.66 -7.13
CA GLU A 755 16.53 -23.71 -6.11
C GLU A 755 17.19 -23.18 -4.82
N ILE A 756 16.69 -23.58 -3.64
CA ILE A 756 17.18 -23.08 -2.35
C ILE A 756 17.39 -24.20 -1.32
N ALA A 757 18.47 -24.08 -0.55
CA ALA A 757 18.77 -24.90 0.61
C ALA A 757 19.07 -23.97 1.79
N HIS A 758 18.21 -23.93 2.81
CA HIS A 758 18.33 -22.92 3.87
C HIS A 758 17.92 -23.44 5.26
N LYS A 759 18.33 -22.69 6.29
CA LYS A 759 17.96 -22.92 7.68
C LYS A 759 17.56 -21.59 8.33
N THR A 760 16.43 -21.63 9.00
CA THR A 760 15.89 -20.52 9.79
C THR A 760 16.22 -20.65 11.27
N GLY A 761 16.13 -19.55 12.02
CA GLY A 761 16.19 -19.55 13.48
C GLY A 761 15.51 -18.33 14.10
N ASP A 762 14.65 -18.56 15.11
CA ASP A 762 13.81 -17.51 15.69
C ASP A 762 13.86 -17.46 17.21
N GLY A 763 13.75 -16.23 17.72
CA GLY A 763 13.46 -15.91 19.11
C GLY A 763 12.47 -14.75 19.15
N GLN A 764 11.19 -15.03 18.89
CA GLN A 764 10.20 -14.00 18.58
C GLN A 764 9.90 -13.06 19.77
N PRO A 765 9.64 -11.76 19.50
CA PRO A 765 9.77 -11.05 18.22
C PRO A 765 11.18 -10.52 17.93
N TRP A 766 12.15 -10.76 18.82
CA TRP A 766 13.41 -10.01 18.89
C TRP A 766 14.48 -10.46 17.90
N VAL A 767 14.46 -11.74 17.52
CA VAL A 767 15.44 -12.40 16.65
C VAL A 767 14.72 -13.20 15.58
N ALA A 768 15.12 -13.02 14.32
CA ALA A 768 14.77 -13.89 13.22
C ALA A 768 15.94 -13.93 12.24
N ASN A 769 16.31 -15.14 11.83
CA ASN A 769 17.46 -15.42 11.01
C ASN A 769 17.09 -16.36 9.87
N ASP A 770 17.72 -16.19 8.71
CA ASP A 770 17.69 -17.15 7.61
C ASP A 770 19.07 -17.20 6.93
N ALA A 771 19.54 -18.42 6.62
CA ALA A 771 20.86 -18.66 6.07
C ALA A 771 20.83 -19.84 5.10
N GLY A 772 21.36 -19.67 3.90
CA GLY A 772 21.28 -20.71 2.88
C GLY A 772 22.09 -20.47 1.62
N ILE A 773 21.90 -21.38 0.66
CA ILE A 773 22.45 -21.35 -0.69
C ILE A 773 21.29 -21.27 -1.68
N LEU A 774 21.34 -20.31 -2.58
CA LEU A 774 20.47 -20.17 -3.74
C LEU A 774 21.23 -20.63 -4.98
N TRP A 775 20.67 -21.54 -5.78
CA TRP A 775 21.23 -21.89 -7.08
C TRP A 775 20.51 -21.11 -8.17
N ILE A 776 21.22 -20.17 -8.77
CA ILE A 776 20.72 -19.30 -9.83
C ILE A 776 21.50 -19.65 -11.09
N ARG A 777 20.84 -20.27 -12.09
CA ARG A 777 21.49 -20.78 -13.32
C ARG A 777 22.72 -21.65 -12.98
N ASP A 778 22.52 -22.65 -12.13
CA ASP A 778 23.55 -23.56 -11.60
C ASP A 778 24.70 -22.88 -10.84
N THR A 779 24.56 -21.60 -10.47
CA THR A 779 25.57 -20.86 -9.72
C THR A 779 25.15 -20.74 -8.25
N PRO A 780 25.89 -21.34 -7.31
CA PRO A 780 25.58 -21.23 -5.89
C PRO A 780 25.93 -19.83 -5.38
N ILE A 781 24.90 -19.15 -4.86
CA ILE A 781 24.99 -17.88 -4.16
C ILE A 781 24.65 -18.14 -2.70
N VAL A 782 25.58 -17.87 -1.79
CA VAL A 782 25.33 -17.93 -0.36
C VAL A 782 24.68 -16.63 0.09
N LEU A 783 23.61 -16.72 0.88
CA LEU A 783 22.96 -15.60 1.53
C LEU A 783 22.75 -15.92 3.01
N VAL A 784 23.16 -15.00 3.88
CA VAL A 784 22.90 -15.05 5.32
C VAL A 784 22.32 -13.71 5.74
N VAL A 785 21.19 -13.74 6.44
CA VAL A 785 20.56 -12.59 7.07
C VAL A 785 20.35 -12.93 8.54
N PHE A 786 21.00 -12.18 9.42
CA PHE A 786 20.79 -12.28 10.87
C PHE A 786 20.18 -10.99 11.39
N ALA A 787 19.09 -11.08 12.15
CA ALA A 787 18.44 -9.93 12.76
C ALA A 787 18.28 -10.10 14.28
N GLY A 788 18.43 -9.01 15.01
CA GLY A 788 18.37 -8.99 16.47
C GLY A 788 17.96 -7.62 17.00
N HIS A 789 17.52 -7.55 18.27
CA HIS A 789 17.01 -6.32 18.91
C HIS A 789 15.85 -5.66 18.15
N HIS A 790 15.06 -6.46 17.42
CA HIS A 790 13.96 -5.92 16.62
C HIS A 790 12.79 -5.48 17.48
N ARG A 791 12.22 -4.29 17.24
CA ARG A 791 11.12 -3.73 18.04
C ARG A 791 9.75 -3.77 17.36
N GLY A 792 9.70 -4.23 16.12
CA GLY A 792 8.47 -4.42 15.34
C GLY A 792 7.91 -5.84 15.47
N THR A 793 7.29 -6.31 14.39
CA THR A 793 6.69 -7.64 14.30
C THR A 793 7.62 -8.63 13.61
N THR A 794 7.54 -9.91 13.97
CA THR A 794 8.34 -10.95 13.31
C THR A 794 8.07 -11.04 11.80
N GLU A 795 6.84 -10.73 11.36
CA GLU A 795 6.49 -10.75 9.94
C GLU A 795 7.24 -9.66 9.14
N GLU A 796 7.54 -8.51 9.75
CA GLU A 796 8.37 -7.47 9.11
C GLU A 796 9.79 -7.96 8.86
N ILE A 797 10.37 -8.76 9.77
CA ILE A 797 11.69 -9.34 9.55
C ILE A 797 11.63 -10.42 8.45
N HIS A 798 10.63 -11.31 8.47
CA HIS A 798 10.46 -12.34 7.43
C HIS A 798 10.30 -11.73 6.04
N GLU A 799 9.53 -10.64 5.95
CA GLU A 799 9.35 -9.87 4.73
C GLU A 799 10.67 -9.27 4.24
N ALA A 800 11.48 -8.72 5.16
CA ALA A 800 12.81 -8.21 4.84
C ALA A 800 13.74 -9.32 4.33
N GLU A 801 13.78 -10.49 5.00
CA GLU A 801 14.54 -11.66 4.56
C GLU A 801 14.14 -12.10 3.14
N GLY A 802 12.83 -12.21 2.87
CA GLY A 802 12.31 -12.56 1.55
C GLY A 802 12.67 -11.54 0.48
N ARG A 803 12.56 -10.23 0.76
CA ARG A 803 12.96 -9.17 -0.18
C ARG A 803 14.45 -9.19 -0.46
N MET A 804 15.29 -9.44 0.54
CA MET A 804 16.73 -9.56 0.35
C MET A 804 17.08 -10.75 -0.56
N ALA A 805 16.44 -11.91 -0.37
CA ALA A 805 16.60 -13.05 -1.25
C ALA A 805 16.16 -12.75 -2.69
N ALA A 806 15.04 -12.04 -2.87
CA ALA A 806 14.56 -11.61 -4.19
C ALA A 806 15.56 -10.66 -4.88
N ILE A 807 16.10 -9.68 -4.15
CA ILE A 807 17.12 -8.75 -4.65
C ILE A 807 18.38 -9.51 -5.10
N VAL A 808 18.84 -10.45 -4.28
CA VAL A 808 20.02 -11.29 -4.60
C VAL A 808 19.73 -12.16 -5.83
N ALA A 809 18.55 -12.79 -5.90
CA ALA A 809 18.16 -13.61 -7.04
C ALA A 809 18.11 -12.82 -8.35
N ASP A 810 17.42 -11.68 -8.34
CA ASP A 810 17.32 -10.75 -9.46
C ASP A 810 18.69 -10.25 -9.91
N TYR A 811 19.55 -9.83 -8.97
CA TYR A 811 20.90 -9.34 -9.27
C TYR A 811 21.77 -10.39 -9.99
N PHE A 812 21.68 -11.66 -9.60
CA PHE A 812 22.41 -12.75 -10.25
C PHE A 812 21.65 -13.42 -11.42
N GLY A 813 20.49 -12.87 -11.81
CA GLY A 813 19.76 -13.25 -13.03
C GLY A 813 18.75 -14.40 -12.88
N GLY A 814 18.25 -14.66 -11.67
CA GLY A 814 17.12 -15.54 -11.41
C GLY A 814 15.78 -14.81 -11.53
N THR A 815 14.67 -15.56 -11.63
CA THR A 815 13.34 -14.94 -11.65
C THR A 815 12.77 -14.71 -10.25
N VAL A 816 11.92 -13.70 -10.14
CA VAL A 816 11.22 -13.33 -8.89
C VAL A 816 9.72 -13.21 -9.16
N ASP A 817 8.90 -13.65 -8.21
CA ASP A 817 7.45 -13.49 -8.23
C ASP A 817 6.99 -12.67 -7.01
N PRO A 818 6.80 -11.35 -7.16
CA PRO A 818 6.33 -10.48 -6.08
C PRO A 818 4.87 -10.74 -5.66
N SER A 819 4.11 -11.47 -6.47
CA SER A 819 2.69 -11.76 -6.20
C SER A 819 2.45 -13.10 -5.50
N ALA A 820 3.49 -13.93 -5.39
CA ALA A 820 3.43 -15.20 -4.70
C ALA A 820 3.30 -15.00 -3.17
N LEU A 821 2.10 -15.22 -2.64
CA LEU A 821 1.92 -15.49 -1.21
C LEU A 821 2.15 -16.98 -0.98
N LYS A 822 3.39 -17.37 -0.65
CA LYS A 822 3.67 -18.75 -0.25
C LYS A 822 3.17 -18.97 1.19
N PRO A 823 2.30 -19.97 1.44
CA PRO A 823 1.82 -20.27 2.79
C PRO A 823 2.98 -20.71 3.70
N ARG A 824 2.83 -20.51 5.00
CA ARG A 824 3.89 -20.74 6.01
C ARG A 824 4.48 -22.14 5.97
#